data_AF-A0A166MJJ5-F1
#
_entry.id   AF-A0A166MJJ5-F1
#
_cell.length_a   1.000
_cell.length_b   1.000
_cell.length_c   1.000
_cell.angle_alpha   90.00
_cell.angle_beta   90.00
_cell.angle_gamma   90.00
#
_symmetry.space_group_name_H-M   'P 1'
#
loop_
_entity.id
_entity.type
_entity.pdbx_description
1 polymer ?
#
loop_
_entity_poly.entity_id
_entity_poly.type
_entity_poly.pdbx_seq_one_letter_code
_entity_poly.pdbx_strand_id
1 'polypeptide(L)'
;MLHNKTFDGALWIGRNLMYPAANMPKEVLLERRRLLKVPAFVNTVIPYRSVPVRDLLDTKSLPSILEMSSILDHRAMFRSAPPNAPANIYYHISDHPIPPLTLTNTLLDAFGQQWFDGMQSVCHPTNDTLFLPFWVLTYWQRMGLVLQGQKLWCDARTWVLSCAVESEAAELAAREILMIFNRLGWDISLAGAAGGMRSLEWATFLSSQPVLGRFVDAMVGTINEQVSQNSALKRTVSVRELSFSNALRYDMKRWRAYQHDPGFAGLRNTGDALRLGTQQRVLLPMNIEDMHWALFKVDAGRGEIKYGDTLSWSLPAGDTQRLQLWLRQHGIGPYTKSDDLPHGMQLDDFSCAIGMINTARHDIFGDDLFTNTTKFFLRLREFLLIVESHEAAATPPDDLDSDVGYSSDPDTSDVEVDSEECAAVTKFSQPDLLAPSSFPPLPRTILKLRFHSSLPLITAPPESRGPTLKSASSLPLITTHSKSTNHASSRKAVDLRTAPDDRTGGLFQHFSVTSHEVHLASIKIADELWRDDGNARAASAALDELERKNKITFNSRMRKREQRARDKVKPSVNDSLRDVKLPIYNVAEASRPHRAILENAKHGDPDSDSLGPSVGRKRTHLAISALRINWQTPIIWAGVLRATIIAGHQMSPAAIAAEAKKLDPITYKTLTPQVVGRWINRTGPTPVWTDDVLHRVASGNLSSRTACRFSILTPHPEFVAQVCDLLRKLRVAGISLDLARCAGLIEGQMRHSIPHIFDTISKDGTTYKCSISWV
;
A
#
# COMPACT_ATOMS: atom_id res chain seq x y z
N MET A 1 -15.85 36.99 32.44
CA MET A 1 -16.56 36.46 31.25
C MET A 1 -15.82 36.92 30.00
N LEU A 2 -15.51 36.04 29.05
CA LEU A 2 -15.01 36.46 27.72
C LEU A 2 -16.22 36.69 26.81
N HIS A 3 -16.48 37.93 26.40
CA HIS A 3 -17.54 38.20 25.43
C HIS A 3 -17.26 37.47 24.11
N ASN A 4 -18.26 36.72 23.61
CA ASN A 4 -18.23 36.18 22.26
C ASN A 4 -18.36 37.34 21.27
N LYS A 5 -17.22 37.89 20.81
CA LYS A 5 -17.22 38.82 19.69
C LYS A 5 -17.86 38.14 18.47
N THR A 6 -18.83 38.83 17.87
CA THR A 6 -19.35 38.49 16.56
C THR A 6 -18.27 38.70 15.49
N PHE A 7 -18.38 38.01 14.37
CA PHE A 7 -17.47 38.20 13.24
C PHE A 7 -17.82 39.51 12.52
N ASP A 8 -16.86 40.45 12.50
CA ASP A 8 -16.97 41.70 11.74
C ASP A 8 -16.30 41.57 10.38
N GLY A 9 -17.10 41.41 9.33
CA GLY A 9 -16.61 41.29 7.95
C GLY A 9 -15.83 42.52 7.48
N ALA A 10 -16.12 43.72 8.00
CA ALA A 10 -15.45 44.95 7.59
C ALA A 10 -14.01 45.06 8.12
N LEU A 11 -13.63 44.26 9.11
CA LEU A 11 -12.25 44.15 9.61
C LEU A 11 -11.43 43.07 8.88
N TRP A 12 -12.07 41.99 8.42
CA TRP A 12 -11.37 40.81 7.89
C TRP A 12 -11.37 40.72 6.35
N ILE A 13 -12.46 41.09 5.68
CA ILE A 13 -12.73 40.74 4.28
C ILE A 13 -12.37 41.89 3.34
N GLY A 14 -11.71 41.58 2.22
CA GLY A 14 -11.26 42.58 1.22
C GLY A 14 -10.14 43.49 1.71
N ARG A 15 -9.47 43.16 2.83
CA ARG A 15 -8.46 43.99 3.49
C ARG A 15 -7.00 43.63 3.12
N ASN A 16 -6.79 42.79 2.11
CA ASN A 16 -5.48 42.20 1.77
C ASN A 16 -4.80 41.48 2.95
N LEU A 17 -5.61 40.88 3.84
CA LEU A 17 -5.12 40.14 5.00
C LEU A 17 -4.84 38.68 4.63
N MET A 18 -3.72 38.14 5.14
CA MET A 18 -3.43 36.72 5.04
C MET A 18 -4.34 35.91 5.97
N TYR A 19 -4.90 34.82 5.46
CA TYR A 19 -5.76 33.91 6.23
C TYR A 19 -4.96 33.26 7.39
N PRO A 20 -5.38 33.41 8.66
CA PRO A 20 -4.60 33.02 9.84
C PRO A 20 -4.69 31.52 10.15
N ALA A 21 -4.30 30.67 9.19
CA ALA A 21 -4.51 29.21 9.23
C ALA A 21 -4.01 28.50 10.51
N ALA A 22 -2.89 28.96 11.09
CA ALA A 22 -2.28 28.34 12.27
C ALA A 22 -2.78 28.86 13.63
N ASN A 23 -3.34 30.08 13.67
CA ASN A 23 -3.76 30.77 14.90
C ASN A 23 -5.09 31.50 14.65
N MET A 24 -6.10 30.76 14.21
CA MET A 24 -7.37 31.32 13.73
C MET A 24 -8.17 31.94 14.89
N PRO A 25 -8.58 33.22 14.82
CA PRO A 25 -9.45 33.82 15.83
C PRO A 25 -10.77 33.05 15.96
N LYS A 26 -11.36 33.06 17.17
CA LYS A 26 -12.57 32.27 17.47
C LYS A 26 -13.74 32.69 16.58
N GLU A 27 -13.90 33.99 16.39
CA GLU A 27 -14.88 34.62 15.51
C GLU A 27 -14.71 34.21 14.04
N VAL A 28 -13.47 34.19 13.53
CA VAL A 28 -13.15 33.74 12.16
C VAL A 28 -13.43 32.24 11.99
N LEU A 29 -13.09 31.43 13.00
CA LEU A 29 -13.33 29.98 12.99
C LEU A 29 -14.83 29.64 13.05
N LEU A 30 -15.61 30.38 13.84
CA LEU A 30 -17.06 30.21 13.91
C LEU A 30 -17.73 30.61 12.59
N GLU A 31 -17.34 31.73 11.99
CA GLU A 31 -17.91 32.15 10.70
C GLU A 31 -17.49 31.23 9.56
N ARG A 32 -16.22 30.78 9.51
CA ARG A 32 -15.76 29.74 8.57
C ARG A 32 -16.64 28.48 8.67
N ARG A 33 -16.96 28.04 9.90
CA ARG A 33 -17.86 26.90 10.14
C ARG A 33 -19.29 27.19 9.69
N ARG A 34 -19.80 28.42 9.85
CA ARG A 34 -21.13 28.82 9.39
C ARG A 34 -21.23 28.79 7.86
N LEU A 35 -20.26 29.40 7.16
CA LEU A 35 -20.23 29.48 5.70
C LEU A 35 -20.08 28.11 5.02
N LEU A 36 -19.37 27.16 5.65
CA LEU A 36 -19.20 25.79 5.17
C LEU A 36 -20.26 24.79 5.69
N LYS A 37 -21.25 25.23 6.49
CA LYS A 37 -22.27 24.32 7.05
C LYS A 37 -23.30 23.96 5.99
N VAL A 38 -23.22 22.73 5.46
CA VAL A 38 -24.24 22.13 4.60
C VAL A 38 -25.62 22.20 5.28
N PRO A 39 -26.67 22.75 4.63
CA PRO A 39 -28.02 22.85 5.20
C PRO A 39 -28.63 21.50 5.58
N ALA A 40 -29.50 21.46 6.59
CA ALA A 40 -30.10 20.22 7.09
C ALA A 40 -30.78 19.39 5.98
N PHE A 41 -31.59 20.04 5.13
CA PHE A 41 -32.28 19.43 3.99
C PHE A 41 -31.36 18.96 2.84
N VAL A 42 -30.08 19.34 2.86
CA VAL A 42 -29.06 18.83 1.92
C VAL A 42 -28.25 17.69 2.53
N ASN A 43 -28.14 17.60 3.86
CA ASN A 43 -27.50 16.45 4.50
C ASN A 43 -28.32 15.16 4.33
N THR A 44 -29.64 15.24 4.14
CA THR A 44 -30.52 14.08 3.89
C THR A 44 -30.26 13.39 2.56
N VAL A 45 -29.69 14.08 1.56
CA VAL A 45 -29.30 13.47 0.27
C VAL A 45 -27.85 12.97 0.25
N ILE A 46 -27.11 13.05 1.37
CA ILE A 46 -25.77 12.48 1.51
C ILE A 46 -25.88 11.18 2.33
N PRO A 47 -25.59 10.00 1.75
CA PRO A 47 -25.55 8.75 2.51
C PRO A 47 -24.66 8.82 3.75
N TYR A 48 -25.24 8.56 4.92
CA TYR A 48 -24.50 8.51 6.18
C TYR A 48 -23.48 7.36 6.15
N ARG A 49 -22.35 7.53 6.85
CA ARG A 49 -21.25 6.56 6.90
C ARG A 49 -21.62 5.20 7.50
N SER A 50 -22.72 5.16 8.26
CA SER A 50 -23.34 3.99 8.87
C SER A 50 -24.36 3.27 7.97
N VAL A 51 -24.70 3.83 6.80
CA VAL A 51 -25.54 3.12 5.80
C VAL A 51 -24.82 1.83 5.38
N PRO A 52 -25.50 0.67 5.35
CA PRO A 52 -24.90 -0.58 4.92
C PRO A 52 -24.21 -0.49 3.56
N VAL A 53 -23.13 -1.25 3.37
CA VAL A 53 -22.43 -1.36 2.08
C VAL A 53 -23.39 -1.70 0.94
N ARG A 54 -24.32 -2.64 1.16
CA ARG A 54 -25.35 -2.99 0.18
C ARG A 54 -26.20 -1.80 -0.21
N ASP A 55 -26.77 -1.09 0.76
CA ASP A 55 -27.71 0.00 0.53
C ASP A 55 -27.02 1.16 -0.23
N LEU A 56 -25.74 1.42 0.06
CA LEU A 56 -24.92 2.34 -0.73
C LEU A 56 -24.77 1.86 -2.19
N LEU A 57 -24.51 0.57 -2.42
CA LEU A 57 -24.35 0.01 -3.78
C LEU A 57 -25.67 -0.06 -4.57
N ASP A 58 -26.80 -0.19 -3.88
CA ASP A 58 -28.13 -0.22 -4.49
C ASP A 58 -28.71 1.21 -4.68
N THR A 59 -28.07 2.25 -4.13
CA THR A 59 -28.43 3.67 -4.31
C THR A 59 -28.08 4.19 -5.71
N LYS A 60 -29.09 4.29 -6.58
CA LYS A 60 -28.95 4.74 -7.98
C LYS A 60 -28.93 6.25 -8.20
N SER A 61 -29.33 7.05 -7.21
CA SER A 61 -29.60 8.50 -7.34
C SER A 61 -28.46 9.36 -6.78
N LEU A 62 -27.20 9.01 -7.06
CA LEU A 62 -26.05 9.84 -6.71
C LEU A 62 -25.58 10.65 -7.94
N PRO A 63 -25.09 11.89 -7.77
CA PRO A 63 -24.60 12.71 -8.87
C PRO A 63 -23.36 12.07 -9.52
N SER A 64 -23.18 12.29 -10.82
CA SER A 64 -21.96 11.90 -11.52
C SER A 64 -20.78 12.82 -11.18
N ILE A 65 -19.56 12.28 -11.30
CA ILE A 65 -18.32 13.07 -11.23
C ILE A 65 -18.01 13.62 -12.63
N LEU A 66 -17.61 14.88 -12.70
CA LEU A 66 -17.22 15.53 -13.96
C LEU A 66 -15.86 15.05 -14.48
N GLU A 67 -15.83 14.57 -15.72
CA GLU A 67 -14.59 14.34 -16.47
C GLU A 67 -13.95 15.68 -16.90
N MET A 68 -13.11 16.25 -16.04
CA MET A 68 -12.37 17.47 -16.33
C MET A 68 -11.12 17.19 -17.16
N SER A 69 -11.25 17.28 -18.48
CA SER A 69 -10.13 17.20 -19.44
C SER A 69 -9.24 18.45 -19.43
N SER A 70 -9.77 19.60 -19.00
CA SER A 70 -9.04 20.84 -18.78
C SER A 70 -9.11 21.26 -17.32
N ILE A 71 -7.93 21.51 -16.72
CA ILE A 71 -7.84 22.02 -15.35
C ILE A 71 -8.19 23.50 -15.39
N LEU A 72 -9.43 23.83 -15.01
CA LEU A 72 -9.80 25.20 -14.64
C LEU A 72 -8.89 25.67 -13.49
N ASP A 73 -8.44 26.92 -13.55
CA ASP A 73 -7.79 27.54 -12.38
C ASP A 73 -8.81 27.56 -11.23
N HIS A 74 -8.47 26.87 -10.14
CA HIS A 74 -9.29 26.78 -8.94
C HIS A 74 -9.61 28.18 -8.36
N ARG A 75 -8.75 29.18 -8.59
CA ARG A 75 -9.01 30.59 -8.23
C ARG A 75 -10.08 31.21 -9.11
N ALA A 76 -10.05 30.91 -10.41
CA ALA A 76 -11.05 31.35 -11.38
C ALA A 76 -12.42 30.67 -11.19
N MET A 77 -12.56 29.73 -10.25
CA MET A 77 -13.87 29.26 -9.77
C MET A 77 -14.46 30.12 -8.64
N PHE A 78 -13.68 30.95 -7.95
CA PHE A 78 -14.22 31.87 -6.95
C PHE A 78 -14.77 33.15 -7.60
N ARG A 79 -15.77 33.76 -6.96
CA ARG A 79 -16.48 34.95 -7.45
C ARG A 79 -16.72 35.94 -6.33
N SER A 80 -16.49 37.22 -6.61
CA SER A 80 -16.80 38.35 -5.73
C SER A 80 -18.29 38.71 -5.73
N ALA A 81 -19.05 38.23 -6.71
CA ALA A 81 -20.51 38.30 -6.72
C ALA A 81 -21.13 37.39 -5.65
N PRO A 82 -22.26 37.76 -5.03
CA PRO A 82 -22.99 36.87 -4.13
C PRO A 82 -23.57 35.66 -4.87
N PRO A 83 -23.94 34.58 -4.16
CA PRO A 83 -24.64 33.45 -4.77
C PRO A 83 -25.94 33.90 -5.46
N ASN A 84 -26.13 33.51 -6.71
CA ASN A 84 -27.31 33.81 -7.53
C ASN A 84 -28.16 32.57 -7.83
N ALA A 85 -27.72 31.39 -7.38
CA ALA A 85 -28.33 30.13 -7.74
C ALA A 85 -29.75 29.97 -7.15
N PRO A 86 -30.76 29.63 -7.96
CA PRO A 86 -32.18 29.69 -7.59
C PRO A 86 -32.53 28.59 -6.57
N ALA A 87 -33.50 28.86 -5.69
CA ALA A 87 -33.76 28.04 -4.51
C ALA A 87 -34.07 26.55 -4.81
N ASN A 88 -34.66 26.26 -5.98
CA ASN A 88 -34.94 24.89 -6.42
C ASN A 88 -33.67 24.05 -6.63
N ILE A 89 -32.54 24.66 -7.00
CA ILE A 89 -31.29 23.93 -7.26
C ILE A 89 -30.77 23.18 -6.03
N TYR A 90 -31.10 23.68 -4.83
CA TYR A 90 -30.65 23.06 -3.57
C TYR A 90 -31.46 21.82 -3.20
N TYR A 91 -32.67 21.67 -3.75
CA TYR A 91 -33.47 20.44 -3.65
C TYR A 91 -33.04 19.40 -4.70
N HIS A 92 -32.62 19.88 -5.88
CA HIS A 92 -32.14 19.05 -7.00
C HIS A 92 -30.61 18.91 -7.05
N ILE A 93 -29.91 19.16 -5.95
CA ILE A 93 -28.44 19.22 -5.96
C ILE A 93 -27.77 17.86 -6.23
N SER A 94 -28.48 16.75 -5.98
CA SER A 94 -28.13 15.38 -6.40
C SER A 94 -28.16 15.15 -7.91
N ASP A 95 -28.89 16.00 -8.64
CA ASP A 95 -29.17 15.83 -10.05
C ASP A 95 -28.13 16.60 -10.91
N HIS A 96 -27.28 17.39 -10.24
CA HIS A 96 -26.19 18.15 -10.82
C HIS A 96 -24.83 17.44 -10.62
N PRO A 97 -23.99 17.33 -11.65
CA PRO A 97 -22.71 16.63 -11.57
C PRO A 97 -21.69 17.41 -10.74
N ILE A 98 -20.91 16.71 -9.91
CA ILE A 98 -19.96 17.32 -8.96
C ILE A 98 -18.52 17.36 -9.53
N PRO A 99 -17.68 18.32 -9.11
CA PRO A 99 -16.27 18.32 -9.48
C PRO A 99 -15.52 17.16 -8.81
N PRO A 100 -14.39 16.70 -9.39
CA PRO A 100 -13.55 15.67 -8.79
C PRO A 100 -13.13 15.99 -7.34
N LEU A 101 -12.98 14.96 -6.50
CA LEU A 101 -12.64 15.13 -5.08
C LEU A 101 -11.29 15.85 -4.88
N THR A 102 -10.32 15.63 -5.78
CA THR A 102 -9.01 16.30 -5.79
C THR A 102 -9.12 17.82 -6.02
N LEU A 103 -9.92 18.24 -7.01
CA LEU A 103 -10.23 19.66 -7.21
C LEU A 103 -11.04 20.22 -6.05
N THR A 104 -12.01 19.46 -5.52
CA THR A 104 -12.85 19.90 -4.40
C THR A 104 -12.02 20.17 -3.13
N ASN A 105 -11.04 19.31 -2.84
CA ASN A 105 -10.09 19.55 -1.75
C ASN A 105 -9.23 20.79 -2.02
N THR A 106 -8.75 20.97 -3.25
CA THR A 106 -8.00 22.18 -3.66
C THR A 106 -8.81 23.47 -3.47
N LEU A 107 -10.12 23.44 -3.77
CA LEU A 107 -11.04 24.55 -3.52
C LEU A 107 -11.25 24.79 -2.00
N LEU A 108 -11.35 23.73 -1.19
CA LEU A 108 -11.50 23.86 0.27
C LEU A 108 -10.24 24.38 0.98
N ASP A 109 -9.05 24.06 0.44
CA ASP A 109 -7.78 24.62 0.91
C ASP A 109 -7.62 26.09 0.50
N ALA A 110 -7.99 26.44 -0.74
CA ALA A 110 -7.97 27.82 -1.24
C ALA A 110 -9.03 28.72 -0.59
N PHE A 111 -10.19 28.17 -0.19
CA PHE A 111 -11.34 28.91 0.33
C PHE A 111 -10.99 29.91 1.44
N GLY A 112 -10.10 29.54 2.37
CA GLY A 112 -9.75 30.41 3.49
C GLY A 112 -9.17 31.76 3.06
N GLN A 113 -8.26 31.75 2.08
CA GLN A 113 -7.69 32.99 1.54
C GLN A 113 -8.68 33.67 0.59
N GLN A 114 -9.34 32.94 -0.30
CA GLN A 114 -10.27 33.52 -1.28
C GLN A 114 -11.46 34.23 -0.62
N TRP A 115 -11.96 33.72 0.51
CA TRP A 115 -12.94 34.41 1.34
C TRP A 115 -12.37 35.74 1.89
N PHE A 116 -11.15 35.74 2.44
CA PHE A 116 -10.46 36.94 2.92
C PHE A 116 -10.16 37.95 1.79
N ASP A 117 -9.92 37.47 0.57
CA ASP A 117 -9.72 38.28 -0.64
C ASP A 117 -11.01 38.97 -1.14
N GLY A 118 -12.16 38.70 -0.51
CA GLY A 118 -13.46 39.33 -0.86
C GLY A 118 -14.38 38.48 -1.74
N MET A 119 -14.09 37.19 -1.94
CA MET A 119 -14.97 36.29 -2.66
C MET A 119 -16.19 35.92 -1.80
N GLN A 120 -17.37 35.85 -2.43
CA GLN A 120 -18.66 35.59 -1.78
C GLN A 120 -19.33 34.29 -2.24
N SER A 121 -18.87 33.69 -3.35
CA SER A 121 -19.44 32.49 -3.93
C SER A 121 -18.42 31.65 -4.72
N VAL A 122 -18.84 30.45 -5.12
CA VAL A 122 -18.09 29.53 -5.99
C VAL A 122 -18.93 29.22 -7.23
N CYS A 123 -18.30 29.21 -8.41
CA CYS A 123 -18.95 28.92 -9.67
C CYS A 123 -19.36 27.44 -9.80
N HIS A 124 -20.51 27.17 -10.41
CA HIS A 124 -20.87 25.81 -10.80
C HIS A 124 -19.90 25.30 -11.88
N PRO A 125 -19.31 24.10 -11.77
CA PRO A 125 -18.23 23.70 -12.68
C PRO A 125 -18.63 23.60 -14.16
N THR A 126 -19.93 23.40 -14.44
CA THR A 126 -20.50 23.35 -15.80
C THR A 126 -21.24 24.62 -16.25
N ASN A 127 -21.30 25.66 -15.41
CA ASN A 127 -21.99 26.91 -15.72
C ASN A 127 -21.28 28.09 -15.04
N ASP A 128 -20.57 28.89 -15.84
CA ASP A 128 -19.75 30.02 -15.39
C ASP A 128 -20.55 31.26 -14.97
N THR A 129 -21.87 31.26 -15.21
CA THR A 129 -22.81 32.30 -14.75
C THR A 129 -23.51 31.95 -13.44
N LEU A 130 -23.39 30.71 -12.98
CA LEU A 130 -24.11 30.17 -11.82
C LEU A 130 -23.22 30.16 -10.57
N PHE A 131 -23.61 30.95 -9.58
CA PHE A 131 -22.84 31.24 -8.38
C PHE A 131 -23.49 30.60 -7.15
N LEU A 132 -22.75 29.70 -6.52
CA LEU A 132 -23.19 28.83 -5.43
C LEU A 132 -22.63 29.31 -4.07
N PRO A 133 -23.37 29.10 -2.96
CA PRO A 133 -22.90 29.40 -1.61
C PRO A 133 -21.76 28.46 -1.17
N PHE A 134 -20.84 28.95 -0.33
CA PHE A 134 -19.62 28.23 0.07
C PHE A 134 -19.82 26.84 0.67
N TRP A 135 -20.97 26.56 1.31
CA TRP A 135 -21.27 25.22 1.84
C TRP A 135 -21.29 24.14 0.76
N VAL A 136 -21.45 24.51 -0.52
CA VAL A 136 -21.41 23.57 -1.65
C VAL A 136 -20.07 22.84 -1.74
N LEU A 137 -18.96 23.48 -1.32
CA LEU A 137 -17.64 22.84 -1.26
C LEU A 137 -17.63 21.65 -0.29
N THR A 138 -18.32 21.78 0.84
CA THR A 138 -18.45 20.72 1.84
C THR A 138 -19.48 19.67 1.41
N TYR A 139 -20.50 20.03 0.65
CA TYR A 139 -21.39 19.06 -0.01
C TYR A 139 -20.62 18.22 -1.04
N TRP A 140 -19.90 18.85 -1.99
CA TRP A 140 -19.09 18.18 -2.99
C TRP A 140 -18.02 17.27 -2.37
N GLN A 141 -17.35 17.69 -1.30
CA GLN A 141 -16.33 16.86 -0.65
C GLN A 141 -16.96 15.61 -0.02
N ARG A 142 -18.09 15.77 0.68
CA ARG A 142 -18.81 14.66 1.30
C ARG A 142 -19.35 13.69 0.25
N MET A 143 -20.00 14.21 -0.80
CA MET A 143 -20.55 13.39 -1.88
C MET A 143 -19.45 12.72 -2.72
N GLY A 144 -18.33 13.40 -2.97
CA GLY A 144 -17.15 12.80 -3.62
C GLY A 144 -16.57 11.63 -2.83
N LEU A 145 -16.55 11.71 -1.49
CA LEU A 145 -16.18 10.59 -0.62
C LEU A 145 -17.22 9.45 -0.65
N VAL A 146 -18.52 9.76 -0.73
CA VAL A 146 -19.58 8.74 -0.91
C VAL A 146 -19.39 8.00 -2.25
N LEU A 147 -19.17 8.73 -3.34
CA LEU A 147 -18.98 8.15 -4.69
C LEU A 147 -17.69 7.32 -4.79
N GLN A 148 -16.60 7.80 -4.19
CA GLN A 148 -15.36 7.03 -4.06
C GLN A 148 -15.60 5.75 -3.24
N GLY A 149 -16.38 5.84 -2.15
CA GLY A 149 -16.78 4.71 -1.34
C GLY A 149 -17.63 3.70 -2.09
N GLN A 150 -18.66 4.16 -2.82
CA GLN A 150 -19.52 3.32 -3.65
C GLN A 150 -18.71 2.60 -4.73
N LYS A 151 -17.78 3.29 -5.40
CA LYS A 151 -16.88 2.66 -6.39
C LYS A 151 -16.04 1.56 -5.74
N LEU A 152 -15.33 1.86 -4.66
CA LEU A 152 -14.43 0.90 -4.00
C LEU A 152 -15.20 -0.33 -3.49
N TRP A 153 -16.39 -0.14 -2.91
CA TRP A 153 -17.24 -1.27 -2.49
C TRP A 153 -17.84 -2.04 -3.67
N CYS A 154 -18.06 -1.41 -4.83
CA CYS A 154 -18.54 -2.10 -6.03
C CYS A 154 -17.43 -2.96 -6.66
N ASP A 155 -16.21 -2.41 -6.74
CA ASP A 155 -15.00 -3.15 -7.13
C ASP A 155 -14.79 -4.36 -6.20
N ALA A 156 -14.89 -4.15 -4.88
CA ALA A 156 -14.78 -5.19 -3.86
C ALA A 156 -15.87 -6.27 -3.96
N ARG A 157 -17.15 -5.88 -4.14
CA ARG A 157 -18.26 -6.83 -4.36
C ARG A 157 -18.02 -7.70 -5.59
N THR A 158 -17.54 -7.08 -6.67
CA THR A 158 -17.22 -7.77 -7.93
C THR A 158 -16.05 -8.74 -7.74
N TRP A 159 -15.02 -8.35 -6.99
CA TRP A 159 -13.89 -9.21 -6.66
C TRP A 159 -14.30 -10.42 -5.80
N VAL A 160 -15.08 -10.20 -4.72
CA VAL A 160 -15.61 -11.27 -3.86
C VAL A 160 -16.43 -12.29 -4.67
N LEU A 161 -17.29 -11.82 -5.58
CA LEU A 161 -18.04 -12.68 -6.49
C LEU A 161 -17.12 -13.45 -7.47
N SER A 162 -16.02 -12.84 -7.93
CA SER A 162 -15.03 -13.53 -8.79
C SER A 162 -14.22 -14.59 -8.03
N CYS A 163 -14.02 -14.45 -6.72
CA CYS A 163 -13.39 -15.49 -5.90
C CYS A 163 -14.28 -16.71 -5.68
N ALA A 164 -15.61 -16.55 -5.70
CA ALA A 164 -16.57 -17.62 -5.39
C ALA A 164 -16.48 -18.81 -6.35
N VAL A 165 -16.10 -18.60 -7.61
CA VAL A 165 -16.01 -19.67 -8.63
C VAL A 165 -14.72 -20.50 -8.56
N GLU A 166 -13.76 -20.12 -7.71
CA GLU A 166 -12.46 -20.82 -7.61
C GLU A 166 -12.54 -22.10 -6.75
N SER A 167 -13.44 -22.16 -5.76
CA SER A 167 -13.69 -23.34 -4.92
C SER A 167 -14.95 -23.20 -4.07
N GLU A 168 -15.57 -24.32 -3.67
CA GLU A 168 -16.70 -24.37 -2.72
C GLU A 168 -16.42 -23.61 -1.42
N ALA A 169 -15.20 -23.72 -0.88
CA ALA A 169 -14.78 -23.00 0.31
C ALA A 169 -14.74 -21.47 0.09
N ALA A 170 -14.33 -21.02 -1.10
CA ALA A 170 -14.38 -19.60 -1.48
C ALA A 170 -15.82 -19.13 -1.74
N GLU A 171 -16.70 -19.96 -2.29
CA GLU A 171 -18.13 -19.66 -2.47
C GLU A 171 -18.83 -19.41 -1.13
N LEU A 172 -18.62 -20.30 -0.16
CA LEU A 172 -19.18 -20.18 1.19
C LEU A 172 -18.71 -18.89 1.88
N ALA A 173 -17.39 -18.62 1.86
CA ALA A 173 -16.82 -17.41 2.43
C ALA A 173 -17.31 -16.14 1.72
N ALA A 174 -17.41 -16.15 0.38
CA ALA A 174 -17.94 -15.04 -0.39
C ALA A 174 -19.41 -14.74 -0.04
N ARG A 175 -20.24 -15.77 0.15
CA ARG A 175 -21.63 -15.63 0.57
C ARG A 175 -21.76 -14.98 1.96
N GLU A 176 -20.91 -15.37 2.91
CA GLU A 176 -20.88 -14.77 4.25
C GLU A 176 -20.44 -13.30 4.23
N ILE A 177 -19.48 -12.95 3.36
CA ILE A 177 -19.05 -11.56 3.15
C ILE A 177 -20.17 -10.72 2.54
N LEU A 178 -20.92 -11.26 1.58
CA LEU A 178 -22.12 -10.61 1.04
C LEU A 178 -23.26 -10.50 2.08
N MET A 179 -23.31 -11.39 3.08
CA MET A 179 -24.20 -11.23 4.24
C MET A 179 -23.76 -10.08 5.15
N ILE A 180 -22.45 -9.93 5.40
CA ILE A 180 -21.86 -8.81 6.16
C ILE A 180 -22.15 -7.46 5.48
N PHE A 181 -22.17 -7.40 4.15
CA PHE A 181 -22.48 -6.16 3.42
C PHE A 181 -23.90 -5.61 3.67
N ASN A 182 -24.84 -6.40 4.21
CA ASN A 182 -26.18 -5.92 4.60
C ASN A 182 -26.19 -5.16 5.94
N ARG A 183 -25.09 -5.17 6.71
CA ARG A 183 -25.04 -4.62 8.08
C ARG A 183 -23.79 -3.81 8.41
N LEU A 184 -22.68 -4.07 7.73
CA LEU A 184 -21.46 -3.26 7.84
C LEU A 184 -21.71 -1.90 7.19
N GLY A 185 -21.61 -0.81 7.97
CA GLY A 185 -21.68 0.55 7.44
C GLY A 185 -20.48 0.87 6.54
N TRP A 186 -20.69 1.57 5.42
CA TRP A 186 -19.68 1.69 4.35
C TRP A 186 -18.40 2.47 4.71
N ASP A 187 -18.42 3.34 5.73
CA ASP A 187 -17.23 4.04 6.24
C ASP A 187 -17.32 4.31 7.76
N ILE A 188 -17.63 3.28 8.55
CA ILE A 188 -17.60 3.34 10.02
C ILE A 188 -16.17 3.18 10.57
N SER A 189 -15.93 3.66 11.79
CA SER A 189 -14.70 3.33 12.53
C SER A 189 -14.80 1.91 13.09
N LEU A 190 -13.69 1.18 13.11
CA LEU A 190 -13.62 -0.23 13.47
C LEU A 190 -13.05 -0.48 14.88
N ALA A 191 -13.35 -1.65 15.43
CA ALA A 191 -12.94 -2.13 16.75
C ALA A 191 -12.19 -3.48 16.65
N GLY A 192 -11.85 -4.06 17.81
CA GLY A 192 -11.12 -5.33 17.89
C GLY A 192 -9.72 -5.24 17.26
N ALA A 193 -9.30 -6.31 16.59
CA ALA A 193 -8.04 -6.38 15.85
C ALA A 193 -7.88 -5.31 14.75
N ALA A 194 -8.98 -4.77 14.22
CA ALA A 194 -8.96 -3.65 13.26
C ALA A 194 -9.12 -2.26 13.91
N GLY A 195 -8.91 -2.15 15.23
CA GLY A 195 -9.05 -0.92 15.99
C GLY A 195 -8.29 0.27 15.39
N GLY A 196 -9.02 1.35 15.09
CA GLY A 196 -8.46 2.58 14.50
C GLY A 196 -8.48 2.63 12.96
N MET A 197 -8.83 1.52 12.28
CA MET A 197 -9.14 1.53 10.85
C MET A 197 -10.60 1.95 10.59
N ARG A 198 -10.94 2.19 9.33
CA ARG A 198 -12.30 2.43 8.83
C ARG A 198 -12.75 1.29 7.91
N SER A 199 -14.05 0.97 7.91
CA SER A 199 -14.59 -0.09 7.06
C SER A 199 -14.35 0.14 5.57
N LEU A 200 -14.32 1.39 5.09
CA LEU A 200 -13.96 1.72 3.70
C LEU A 200 -12.56 1.20 3.31
N GLU A 201 -11.64 1.10 4.26
CA GLU A 201 -10.31 0.52 3.98
C GLU A 201 -10.42 -0.97 3.63
N TRP A 202 -11.39 -1.70 4.20
CA TRP A 202 -11.60 -3.12 3.94
C TRP A 202 -12.00 -3.41 2.48
N ALA A 203 -12.63 -2.47 1.79
CA ALA A 203 -12.86 -2.59 0.35
C ALA A 203 -11.54 -2.77 -0.43
N THR A 204 -10.44 -2.17 0.04
CA THR A 204 -9.10 -2.37 -0.56
C THR A 204 -8.49 -3.74 -0.21
N PHE A 205 -8.85 -4.32 0.94
CA PHE A 205 -8.44 -5.68 1.30
C PHE A 205 -9.13 -6.73 0.44
N LEU A 206 -10.41 -6.53 0.12
CA LEU A 206 -11.20 -7.37 -0.78
C LEU A 206 -10.89 -7.08 -2.26
N SER A 207 -9.63 -7.25 -2.66
CA SER A 207 -9.13 -7.02 -4.01
C SER A 207 -7.87 -7.86 -4.31
N SER A 208 -7.42 -7.90 -5.56
CA SER A 208 -6.12 -8.48 -5.95
C SER A 208 -4.94 -7.49 -5.78
N GLN A 209 -5.03 -6.51 -4.88
CA GLN A 209 -3.93 -5.59 -4.57
C GLN A 209 -3.05 -6.12 -3.43
N PRO A 210 -1.76 -5.77 -3.37
CA PRO A 210 -0.89 -6.08 -2.23
C PRO A 210 -1.48 -5.59 -0.90
N VAL A 211 -1.39 -6.43 0.13
CA VAL A 211 -1.96 -6.15 1.44
C VAL A 211 -1.13 -5.09 2.18
N LEU A 212 -1.80 -4.03 2.67
CA LEU A 212 -1.16 -2.93 3.40
C LEU A 212 -0.83 -3.35 4.85
N GLY A 213 0.24 -2.79 5.43
CA GLY A 213 0.75 -3.20 6.75
C GLY A 213 -0.28 -3.19 7.90
N ARG A 214 -1.22 -2.23 7.91
CA ARG A 214 -2.33 -2.20 8.88
C ARG A 214 -3.19 -3.47 8.90
N PHE A 215 -3.34 -4.14 7.74
CA PHE A 215 -4.03 -5.42 7.65
C PHE A 215 -3.17 -6.59 8.13
N VAL A 216 -1.85 -6.51 8.01
CA VAL A 216 -0.94 -7.48 8.64
C VAL A 216 -1.07 -7.37 10.16
N ASP A 217 -1.06 -6.16 10.71
CA ASP A 217 -1.29 -5.92 12.14
C ASP A 217 -2.67 -6.41 12.60
N ALA A 218 -3.73 -6.21 11.81
CA ALA A 218 -5.06 -6.75 12.11
C ALA A 218 -5.11 -8.28 12.06
N MET A 219 -4.52 -8.93 11.06
CA MET A 219 -4.42 -10.39 10.98
C MET A 219 -3.62 -10.96 12.17
N VAL A 220 -2.51 -10.32 12.55
CA VAL A 220 -1.74 -10.61 13.77
C VAL A 220 -2.59 -10.46 15.03
N GLY A 221 -3.45 -9.43 15.10
CA GLY A 221 -4.43 -9.24 16.17
C GLY A 221 -5.34 -10.45 16.35
N THR A 222 -5.98 -10.92 15.28
CA THR A 222 -6.85 -12.12 15.35
C THR A 222 -6.10 -13.39 15.78
N ILE A 223 -4.83 -13.55 15.38
CA ILE A 223 -3.99 -14.66 15.85
C ILE A 223 -3.71 -14.52 17.36
N ASN A 224 -3.35 -13.33 17.83
CA ASN A 224 -3.07 -13.08 19.24
C ASN A 224 -4.32 -13.20 20.13
N GLU A 225 -5.52 -12.91 19.61
CA GLU A 225 -6.80 -13.17 20.26
C GLU A 225 -7.04 -14.68 20.42
N GLN A 226 -6.87 -15.46 19.35
CA GLN A 226 -7.00 -16.93 19.37
C GLN A 226 -5.92 -17.60 20.26
N VAL A 227 -4.67 -17.11 20.22
CA VAL A 227 -3.60 -17.53 21.14
C VAL A 227 -3.96 -17.18 22.58
N SER A 228 -4.58 -16.04 22.84
CA SER A 228 -4.98 -15.61 24.19
C SER A 228 -6.13 -16.43 24.79
N GLN A 229 -6.96 -17.06 23.97
CA GLN A 229 -7.98 -18.02 24.37
C GLN A 229 -7.38 -19.40 24.69
N ASN A 230 -6.24 -19.77 24.11
CA ASN A 230 -5.54 -21.04 24.37
C ASN A 230 -4.46 -20.86 25.46
N SER A 231 -4.76 -21.31 26.67
CA SER A 231 -3.89 -21.14 27.85
C SER A 231 -2.51 -21.81 27.76
N ALA A 232 -2.29 -22.75 26.84
CA ALA A 232 -0.98 -23.36 26.56
C ALA A 232 -0.17 -22.55 25.54
N LEU A 233 -0.81 -22.10 24.44
CA LEU A 233 -0.17 -21.23 23.45
C LEU A 233 0.20 -19.87 24.05
N LYS A 234 -0.70 -19.26 24.84
CA LYS A 234 -0.49 -17.96 25.52
C LYS A 234 0.78 -17.87 26.36
N ARG A 235 1.28 -19.01 26.88
CA ARG A 235 2.50 -19.11 27.70
C ARG A 235 3.77 -19.40 26.90
N THR A 236 3.64 -19.78 25.63
CA THR A 236 4.75 -20.33 24.84
C THR A 236 4.99 -19.58 23.54
N VAL A 237 3.97 -18.90 22.99
CA VAL A 237 4.00 -18.23 21.68
C VAL A 237 3.49 -16.80 21.80
N SER A 238 4.10 -15.86 21.07
CA SER A 238 3.42 -14.63 20.64
C SER A 238 3.75 -14.30 19.19
N VAL A 239 2.80 -13.69 18.48
CA VAL A 239 3.05 -13.05 17.19
C VAL A 239 3.18 -11.54 17.45
N ARG A 240 4.16 -10.88 16.83
CA ARG A 240 4.34 -9.43 17.01
C ARG A 240 3.82 -8.62 15.82
N GLU A 241 3.40 -7.41 16.15
CA GLU A 241 2.98 -6.35 15.26
C GLU A 241 4.19 -5.77 14.51
N LEU A 242 3.96 -5.16 13.35
CA LEU A 242 5.00 -4.57 12.52
C LEU A 242 5.80 -3.48 13.21
N SER A 243 5.24 -2.83 14.24
CA SER A 243 5.97 -1.87 15.08
C SER A 243 7.21 -2.48 15.75
N PHE A 244 7.16 -3.77 16.12
CA PHE A 244 8.27 -4.54 16.68
C PHE A 244 9.35 -4.80 15.62
N SER A 245 8.96 -5.28 14.44
CA SER A 245 9.86 -5.52 13.31
C SER A 245 10.53 -4.23 12.81
N ASN A 246 9.79 -3.13 12.79
CA ASN A 246 10.30 -1.80 12.42
C ASN A 246 11.30 -1.26 13.47
N ALA A 247 11.14 -1.59 14.76
CA ALA A 247 12.10 -1.22 15.78
C ALA A 247 13.48 -1.89 15.57
N LEU A 248 13.51 -3.16 15.11
CA LEU A 248 14.77 -3.85 14.81
C LEU A 248 15.61 -3.11 13.76
N ARG A 249 14.94 -2.45 12.79
CA ARG A 249 15.56 -1.73 11.68
C ARG A 249 16.10 -0.34 12.02
N TYR A 250 15.81 0.20 13.22
CA TYR A 250 16.30 1.52 13.65
C TYR A 250 17.83 1.70 13.47
N ASP A 251 18.28 2.94 13.35
CA ASP A 251 19.69 3.24 13.07
C ASP A 251 20.64 2.83 14.22
N MET A 252 21.92 2.62 13.89
CA MET A 252 22.92 2.15 14.87
C MET A 252 23.29 3.18 15.96
N LYS A 253 22.92 4.45 15.82
CA LYS A 253 23.04 5.44 16.90
C LYS A 253 21.86 5.31 17.86
N ARG A 254 20.64 5.06 17.38
CA ARG A 254 19.47 4.76 18.23
C ARG A 254 19.70 3.45 19.01
N TRP A 255 20.19 2.40 18.36
CA TRP A 255 20.55 1.13 19.03
C TRP A 255 21.57 1.25 20.17
N ARG A 256 22.44 2.28 20.19
CA ARG A 256 23.33 2.52 21.36
C ARG A 256 22.57 2.93 22.62
N ALA A 257 21.32 3.37 22.48
CA ALA A 257 20.39 3.64 23.58
C ALA A 257 19.39 2.49 23.82
N TYR A 258 19.68 1.26 23.39
CA TYR A 258 18.78 0.10 23.50
C TYR A 258 18.14 -0.08 24.87
N GLN A 259 18.88 0.17 25.95
CA GLN A 259 18.42 0.03 27.33
C GLN A 259 17.45 1.12 27.81
N HIS A 260 17.35 2.26 27.11
CA HIS A 260 16.66 3.45 27.60
C HIS A 260 15.69 4.11 26.61
N ASP A 261 15.84 3.88 25.30
CA ASP A 261 14.91 4.41 24.30
C ASP A 261 13.54 3.71 24.43
N PRO A 262 12.41 4.44 24.54
CA PRO A 262 11.09 3.83 24.69
C PRO A 262 10.67 3.03 23.45
N GLY A 263 11.18 3.34 22.26
CA GLY A 263 10.90 2.61 21.03
C GLY A 263 11.47 1.19 20.98
N PHE A 264 12.32 0.80 21.94
CA PHE A 264 12.78 -0.58 22.11
C PHE A 264 12.08 -1.31 23.26
N ALA A 265 11.05 -0.72 23.91
CA ALA A 265 10.37 -1.37 25.04
C ALA A 265 9.79 -2.74 24.68
N GLY A 266 9.17 -2.88 23.50
CA GLY A 266 8.69 -4.18 23.00
C GLY A 266 9.81 -5.20 22.83
N LEU A 267 10.92 -4.81 22.18
CA LEU A 267 12.09 -5.68 22.00
C LEU A 267 12.67 -6.13 23.34
N ARG A 268 12.80 -5.22 24.32
CA ARG A 268 13.30 -5.57 25.66
C ARG A 268 12.39 -6.56 26.36
N ASN A 269 11.11 -6.26 26.46
CA ASN A 269 10.13 -7.08 27.18
C ASN A 269 10.04 -8.50 26.60
N THR A 270 9.99 -8.65 25.27
CA THR A 270 9.99 -9.98 24.63
C THR A 270 11.34 -10.69 24.73
N GLY A 271 12.46 -9.96 24.61
CA GLY A 271 13.79 -10.54 24.73
C GLY A 271 14.08 -11.08 26.14
N ASP A 272 13.61 -10.36 27.17
CA ASP A 272 13.69 -10.82 28.55
C ASP A 272 12.72 -11.98 28.84
N ALA A 273 11.52 -12.00 28.23
CA ALA A 273 10.61 -13.14 28.32
C ALA A 273 11.18 -14.43 27.70
N LEU A 274 11.90 -14.33 26.57
CA LEU A 274 12.66 -15.45 25.99
C LEU A 274 13.79 -15.90 26.93
N ARG A 275 14.58 -14.96 27.47
CA ARG A 275 15.68 -15.26 28.40
C ARG A 275 15.19 -15.95 29.69
N LEU A 276 14.02 -15.56 30.19
CA LEU A 276 13.41 -16.14 31.39
C LEU A 276 12.64 -17.44 31.10
N GLY A 277 12.54 -17.89 29.84
CA GLY A 277 11.76 -19.06 29.45
C GLY A 277 10.23 -18.90 29.61
N THR A 278 9.75 -17.71 29.96
CA THR A 278 8.31 -17.39 30.06
C THR A 278 7.65 -17.18 28.69
N GLN A 279 8.44 -17.22 27.63
CA GLN A 279 8.02 -17.36 26.24
C GLN A 279 9.05 -18.24 25.51
N GLN A 280 8.63 -19.06 24.55
CA GLN A 280 9.51 -20.01 23.82
C GLN A 280 9.65 -19.67 22.34
N ARG A 281 8.56 -19.22 21.69
CA ARG A 281 8.52 -18.88 20.26
C ARG A 281 8.03 -17.45 20.05
N VAL A 282 8.67 -16.72 19.16
CA VAL A 282 8.18 -15.42 18.64
C VAL A 282 8.04 -15.52 17.14
N LEU A 283 6.88 -15.13 16.60
CA LEU A 283 6.67 -15.04 15.16
C LEU A 283 6.58 -13.56 14.76
N LEU A 284 7.32 -13.20 13.73
CA LEU A 284 7.66 -11.82 13.36
C LEU A 284 7.42 -11.60 11.87
N PRO A 285 6.23 -11.11 11.49
CA PRO A 285 5.98 -10.56 10.16
C PRO A 285 6.97 -9.45 9.82
N MET A 286 7.56 -9.47 8.63
CA MET A 286 8.49 -8.44 8.16
C MET A 286 8.21 -8.06 6.71
N ASN A 287 8.34 -6.76 6.41
CA ASN A 287 8.29 -6.28 5.03
C ASN A 287 9.70 -6.29 4.42
N ILE A 288 10.03 -7.24 3.55
CA ILE A 288 11.38 -7.38 2.99
C ILE A 288 11.56 -6.37 1.84
N GLU A 289 12.63 -5.57 1.96
CA GLU A 289 12.98 -4.45 1.05
C GLU A 289 11.84 -3.45 0.74
N ASP A 290 10.89 -3.29 1.67
CA ASP A 290 9.68 -2.45 1.54
C ASP A 290 8.75 -2.85 0.35
N MET A 291 8.90 -4.10 -0.13
CA MET A 291 8.24 -4.66 -1.33
C MET A 291 7.48 -5.99 -1.10
N HIS A 292 7.87 -6.79 -0.10
CA HIS A 292 7.41 -8.19 0.05
C HIS A 292 7.10 -8.54 1.52
N TRP A 293 6.23 -9.50 1.79
CA TRP A 293 5.86 -9.92 3.14
C TRP A 293 6.33 -11.35 3.43
N ALA A 294 7.21 -11.52 4.42
CA ALA A 294 7.77 -12.80 4.83
C ALA A 294 7.80 -12.97 6.35
N LEU A 295 7.87 -14.22 6.82
CA LEU A 295 7.76 -14.55 8.24
C LEU A 295 9.10 -15.01 8.82
N PHE A 296 9.53 -14.36 9.90
CA PHE A 296 10.58 -14.88 10.78
C PHE A 296 9.95 -15.60 11.98
N LYS A 297 10.56 -16.71 12.39
CA LYS A 297 10.29 -17.41 13.65
C LYS A 297 11.57 -17.46 14.48
N VAL A 298 11.50 -17.00 15.71
CA VAL A 298 12.57 -17.15 16.72
C VAL A 298 12.12 -18.23 17.70
N ASP A 299 12.88 -19.32 17.80
CA ASP A 299 12.60 -20.44 18.72
C ASP A 299 13.72 -20.52 19.76
N ALA A 300 13.44 -20.03 20.96
CA ALA A 300 14.41 -19.99 22.05
C ALA A 300 14.61 -21.34 22.74
N GLY A 301 13.69 -22.30 22.57
CA GLY A 301 13.85 -23.66 23.05
C GLY A 301 14.86 -24.45 22.20
N ARG A 302 14.97 -24.12 20.92
CA ARG A 302 15.92 -24.72 19.98
C ARG A 302 17.19 -23.89 19.75
N GLY A 303 17.14 -22.59 20.06
CA GLY A 303 18.20 -21.65 19.69
C GLY A 303 18.26 -21.40 18.19
N GLU A 304 17.10 -21.34 17.53
CA GLU A 304 16.94 -21.25 16.07
C GLU A 304 16.28 -19.93 15.65
N ILE A 305 16.69 -19.38 14.50
CA ILE A 305 15.92 -18.41 13.72
C ILE A 305 15.55 -19.07 12.39
N LYS A 306 14.25 -19.31 12.18
CA LYS A 306 13.70 -19.81 10.91
C LYS A 306 13.06 -18.69 10.11
N TYR A 307 13.02 -18.87 8.79
CA TYR A 307 12.44 -17.94 7.83
C TYR A 307 11.54 -18.70 6.84
N GLY A 308 10.38 -18.12 6.51
CA GLY A 308 9.43 -18.67 5.54
C GLY A 308 8.95 -17.58 4.59
N ASP A 309 8.99 -17.87 3.29
CA ASP A 309 8.89 -16.86 2.24
C ASP A 309 8.17 -17.42 1.01
N THR A 310 6.98 -16.90 0.72
CA THR A 310 6.08 -17.40 -0.33
C THR A 310 6.61 -17.24 -1.76
N LEU A 311 7.70 -16.46 -1.95
CA LEU A 311 8.41 -16.26 -3.21
C LEU A 311 9.80 -16.93 -3.22
N SER A 312 10.16 -17.68 -2.16
CA SER A 312 11.48 -18.30 -1.97
C SER A 312 12.66 -17.31 -2.11
N TRP A 313 12.51 -16.06 -1.64
CA TRP A 313 13.66 -15.18 -1.52
C TRP A 313 14.63 -15.72 -0.45
N SER A 314 15.93 -15.49 -0.62
CA SER A 314 16.93 -15.95 0.34
C SER A 314 16.86 -15.15 1.64
N LEU A 315 17.05 -15.86 2.78
CA LEU A 315 17.09 -15.33 4.14
C LEU A 315 17.79 -13.93 4.22
N PRO A 316 17.04 -12.83 4.44
CA PRO A 316 17.59 -11.49 4.29
C PRO A 316 18.62 -11.19 5.38
N ALA A 317 19.88 -11.06 4.97
CA ALA A 317 21.03 -11.00 5.86
C ALA A 317 21.00 -9.79 6.82
N GLY A 318 20.44 -8.65 6.37
CA GLY A 318 20.32 -7.43 7.16
C GLY A 318 19.39 -7.61 8.36
N ASP A 319 18.14 -8.03 8.13
CA ASP A 319 17.16 -8.26 9.20
C ASP A 319 17.59 -9.41 10.11
N THR A 320 18.15 -10.48 9.54
CA THR A 320 18.74 -11.59 10.31
C THR A 320 19.87 -11.09 11.23
N GLN A 321 20.70 -10.14 10.79
CA GLN A 321 21.73 -9.53 11.63
C GLN A 321 21.12 -8.66 12.75
N ARG A 322 19.97 -8.00 12.52
CA ARG A 322 19.26 -7.25 13.57
C ARG A 322 18.63 -8.17 14.61
N LEU A 323 18.04 -9.29 14.21
CA LEU A 323 17.55 -10.32 15.12
C LEU A 323 18.69 -10.91 15.97
N GLN A 324 19.84 -11.20 15.35
CA GLN A 324 21.03 -11.67 16.05
C GLN A 324 21.61 -10.61 17.02
N LEU A 325 21.55 -9.32 16.66
CA LEU A 325 21.93 -8.22 17.55
C LEU A 325 20.99 -8.10 18.76
N TRP A 326 19.67 -8.22 18.52
CA TRP A 326 18.63 -8.22 19.55
C TRP A 326 18.84 -9.34 20.58
N LEU A 327 18.93 -10.59 20.12
CA LEU A 327 19.11 -11.77 20.98
C LEU A 327 20.41 -11.69 21.81
N ARG A 328 21.45 -11.03 21.31
CA ARG A 328 22.69 -10.77 22.05
C ARG A 328 22.52 -9.71 23.16
N GLN A 329 21.60 -8.75 23.05
CA GLN A 329 21.31 -7.80 24.15
C GLN A 329 20.75 -8.52 25.39
N HIS A 330 20.09 -9.66 25.20
CA HIS A 330 19.52 -10.48 26.28
C HIS A 330 20.40 -11.70 26.63
N GLY A 331 21.62 -11.79 26.09
CA GLY A 331 22.57 -12.87 26.41
C GLY A 331 22.19 -14.26 25.91
N ILE A 332 21.15 -14.39 25.07
CA ILE A 332 20.68 -15.66 24.52
C ILE A 332 21.19 -15.95 23.11
N GLY A 333 21.53 -14.92 22.32
CA GLY A 333 22.14 -15.09 21.00
C GLY A 333 23.66 -15.31 21.04
N PRO A 334 24.28 -15.88 19.98
CA PRO A 334 23.69 -16.12 18.66
C PRO A 334 22.90 -17.43 18.55
N TYR A 335 21.84 -17.39 17.75
CA TYR A 335 21.06 -18.56 17.35
C TYR A 335 21.53 -19.10 15.99
N THR A 336 21.22 -20.35 15.68
CA THR A 336 21.34 -20.90 14.31
C THR A 336 20.34 -20.22 13.38
N LYS A 337 20.48 -20.44 12.07
CA LYS A 337 19.67 -19.80 11.03
C LYS A 337 19.22 -20.83 10.00
N SER A 338 17.99 -20.72 9.51
CA SER A 338 17.50 -21.52 8.38
C SER A 338 16.34 -20.85 7.66
N ASP A 339 16.13 -21.27 6.42
CA ASP A 339 15.01 -20.95 5.52
C ASP A 339 14.02 -22.13 5.40
N ASP A 340 14.03 -23.02 6.40
CA ASP A 340 13.25 -24.26 6.46
C ASP A 340 11.94 -24.17 7.28
N LEU A 341 11.41 -22.95 7.50
CA LEU A 341 10.08 -22.80 8.10
C LEU A 341 9.03 -23.32 7.10
N PRO A 342 8.18 -24.31 7.42
CA PRO A 342 7.19 -24.82 6.46
C PRO A 342 6.22 -23.72 6.02
N HIS A 343 6.25 -23.37 4.73
CA HIS A 343 5.46 -22.29 4.13
C HIS A 343 4.85 -22.71 2.78
N GLY A 344 3.83 -22.00 2.35
CA GLY A 344 3.20 -22.18 1.04
C GLY A 344 3.83 -21.31 -0.05
N MET A 345 3.73 -21.75 -1.31
CA MET A 345 4.28 -21.02 -2.47
C MET A 345 3.20 -20.26 -3.25
N GLN A 346 3.49 -19.01 -3.61
CA GLN A 346 2.62 -18.16 -4.45
C GLN A 346 3.16 -18.01 -5.89
N LEU A 347 2.27 -17.65 -6.81
CA LEU A 347 2.61 -17.39 -8.23
C LEU A 347 2.17 -15.98 -8.69
N ASP A 348 1.90 -15.08 -7.75
CA ASP A 348 1.55 -13.68 -7.98
C ASP A 348 2.36 -12.73 -7.07
N ASP A 349 2.10 -11.43 -7.18
CA ASP A 349 2.79 -10.33 -6.51
C ASP A 349 2.02 -9.73 -5.32
N PHE A 350 0.79 -10.20 -5.03
CA PHE A 350 -0.10 -9.60 -4.02
C PHE A 350 -0.43 -10.50 -2.82
N SER A 351 -0.22 -11.81 -2.92
CA SER A 351 -0.66 -12.79 -1.91
C SER A 351 0.31 -12.98 -0.73
N CYS A 352 1.46 -12.31 -0.72
CA CYS A 352 2.55 -12.59 0.23
C CYS A 352 2.15 -12.42 1.69
N ALA A 353 1.37 -11.39 2.02
CA ALA A 353 0.85 -11.24 3.38
C ALA A 353 -0.09 -12.40 3.80
N ILE A 354 -0.90 -12.91 2.87
CA ILE A 354 -1.87 -13.99 3.13
C ILE A 354 -1.13 -15.31 3.36
N GLY A 355 -0.13 -15.63 2.52
CA GLY A 355 0.71 -16.81 2.70
C GLY A 355 1.63 -16.72 3.93
N MET A 356 2.15 -15.53 4.25
CA MET A 356 2.89 -15.25 5.49
C MET A 356 2.02 -15.44 6.75
N ILE A 357 0.79 -14.94 6.76
CA ILE A 357 -0.17 -15.11 7.86
C ILE A 357 -0.61 -16.58 7.98
N ASN A 358 -0.88 -17.25 6.87
CA ASN A 358 -1.12 -18.70 6.87
C ASN A 358 0.08 -19.49 7.42
N THR A 359 1.31 -19.13 7.06
CA THR A 359 2.55 -19.74 7.61
C THR A 359 2.61 -19.58 9.14
N ALA A 360 2.19 -18.42 9.66
CA ALA A 360 2.08 -18.21 11.11
C ALA A 360 0.97 -19.08 11.74
N ARG A 361 -0.20 -19.20 11.10
CA ARG A 361 -1.28 -20.07 11.57
C ARG A 361 -0.90 -21.56 11.52
N HIS A 362 -0.14 -22.00 10.52
CA HIS A 362 0.37 -23.37 10.42
C HIS A 362 1.28 -23.72 11.61
N ASP A 363 2.29 -22.89 11.93
CA ASP A 363 3.22 -23.14 13.05
C ASP A 363 2.53 -23.12 14.43
N ILE A 364 1.39 -22.42 14.57
CA ILE A 364 0.70 -22.20 15.85
C ILE A 364 -0.50 -23.14 16.05
N PHE A 365 -1.32 -23.33 15.03
CA PHE A 365 -2.61 -24.04 15.10
C PHE A 365 -2.66 -25.32 14.25
N GLY A 366 -1.75 -25.50 13.29
CA GLY A 366 -1.76 -26.63 12.36
C GLY A 366 -2.68 -26.45 11.14
N ASP A 367 -3.04 -25.22 10.78
CA ASP A 367 -3.71 -24.89 9.51
C ASP A 367 -3.02 -25.56 8.29
N ASP A 368 -3.79 -25.96 7.27
CA ASP A 368 -3.23 -26.38 5.99
C ASP A 368 -2.41 -25.25 5.35
N LEU A 369 -1.28 -25.61 4.73
CA LEU A 369 -0.37 -24.64 4.11
C LEU A 369 -0.98 -23.99 2.86
N PHE A 370 -0.68 -22.71 2.70
CA PHE A 370 -1.07 -21.88 1.56
C PHE A 370 -0.68 -22.50 0.23
N THR A 371 -1.56 -22.38 -0.76
CA THR A 371 -1.25 -22.67 -2.15
C THR A 371 -1.77 -21.55 -3.04
N ASN A 372 -1.26 -21.47 -4.26
CA ASN A 372 -1.79 -20.56 -5.27
C ASN A 372 -3.28 -20.80 -5.62
N THR A 373 -3.87 -21.96 -5.26
CA THR A 373 -5.31 -22.21 -5.40
C THR A 373 -6.13 -21.82 -4.17
N THR A 374 -5.58 -21.94 -2.95
CA THR A 374 -6.29 -21.54 -1.72
C THR A 374 -6.19 -20.04 -1.40
N LYS A 375 -5.29 -19.29 -2.06
CA LYS A 375 -5.02 -17.87 -1.79
C LYS A 375 -6.25 -16.96 -1.68
N PHE A 376 -7.25 -17.13 -2.56
CA PHE A 376 -8.46 -16.31 -2.54
C PHE A 376 -9.35 -16.66 -1.36
N PHE A 377 -9.65 -17.96 -1.16
CA PHE A 377 -10.33 -18.45 0.03
C PHE A 377 -9.66 -17.97 1.33
N LEU A 378 -8.34 -18.12 1.44
CA LEU A 378 -7.59 -17.68 2.61
C LEU A 378 -7.72 -16.16 2.83
N ARG A 379 -7.69 -15.34 1.77
CA ARG A 379 -7.90 -13.88 1.88
C ARG A 379 -9.32 -13.53 2.32
N LEU A 380 -10.34 -14.23 1.84
CA LEU A 380 -11.73 -14.08 2.33
C LEU A 380 -11.86 -14.53 3.80
N ARG A 381 -11.18 -15.62 4.19
CA ARG A 381 -11.16 -16.16 5.56
C ARG A 381 -10.50 -15.20 6.55
N GLU A 382 -9.34 -14.63 6.22
CA GLU A 382 -8.69 -13.65 7.10
C GLU A 382 -9.53 -12.36 7.22
N PHE A 383 -10.28 -11.97 6.19
CA PHE A 383 -11.28 -10.89 6.31
C PHE A 383 -12.40 -11.25 7.30
N LEU A 384 -12.99 -12.45 7.19
CA LEU A 384 -14.05 -12.91 8.10
C LEU A 384 -13.58 -12.91 9.57
N LEU A 385 -12.37 -13.39 9.86
CA LEU A 385 -11.79 -13.37 11.21
C LEU A 385 -11.59 -11.94 11.75
N ILE A 386 -11.27 -10.98 10.89
CA ILE A 386 -11.18 -9.56 11.26
C ILE A 386 -12.58 -8.97 11.55
N VAL A 387 -13.61 -9.39 10.81
CA VAL A 387 -15.01 -8.99 11.05
C VAL A 387 -15.52 -9.56 12.38
N GLU A 388 -15.28 -10.85 12.66
CA GLU A 388 -15.63 -11.48 13.94
C GLU A 388 -15.01 -10.73 15.13
N SER A 389 -13.73 -10.36 15.03
CA SER A 389 -13.02 -9.57 16.05
C SER A 389 -13.62 -8.18 16.23
N HIS A 390 -13.96 -7.48 15.14
CA HIS A 390 -14.66 -6.19 15.21
C HIS A 390 -16.00 -6.30 15.93
N GLU A 391 -16.81 -7.31 15.60
CA GLU A 391 -18.18 -7.47 16.14
C GLU A 391 -18.19 -7.94 17.60
N ALA A 392 -17.24 -8.81 17.98
CA ALA A 392 -17.01 -9.20 19.37
C ALA A 392 -16.59 -8.01 20.25
N ALA A 393 -15.90 -7.01 19.68
CA ALA A 393 -15.49 -5.79 20.38
C ALA A 393 -16.48 -4.61 20.23
N ALA A 394 -17.49 -4.73 19.37
CA ALA A 394 -18.53 -3.71 19.16
C ALA A 394 -19.81 -4.02 19.96
N THR A 395 -20.08 -5.30 20.25
CA THR A 395 -21.06 -5.69 21.27
C THR A 395 -20.56 -5.23 22.65
N PRO A 396 -21.35 -4.51 23.46
CA PRO A 396 -21.02 -4.33 24.87
C PRO A 396 -20.84 -5.69 25.56
N PRO A 397 -20.03 -5.80 26.63
CA PRO A 397 -20.15 -6.97 27.49
C PRO A 397 -21.58 -7.00 28.05
N ASP A 398 -22.32 -8.09 27.82
CA ASP A 398 -23.61 -8.29 28.48
C ASP A 398 -23.37 -8.34 30.00
N ASP A 399 -24.03 -7.46 30.76
CA ASP A 399 -24.03 -7.45 32.23
C ASP A 399 -24.87 -8.63 32.77
N LEU A 400 -24.41 -9.85 32.49
CA LEU A 400 -24.99 -11.12 32.90
C LEU A 400 -24.17 -11.78 34.02
N ASP A 401 -23.93 -11.03 35.10
CA ASP A 401 -23.90 -11.56 36.48
C ASP A 401 -23.80 -10.42 37.51
N SER A 402 -24.94 -9.82 37.84
CA SER A 402 -25.11 -9.08 39.10
C SER A 402 -26.52 -9.26 39.66
N ASP A 403 -26.84 -10.49 40.06
CA ASP A 403 -27.92 -10.76 41.01
C ASP A 403 -27.58 -10.14 42.37
N VAL A 404 -27.90 -8.85 42.51
CA VAL A 404 -27.77 -8.08 43.75
C VAL A 404 -29.14 -7.48 44.04
N GLY A 405 -29.78 -8.01 45.08
CA GLY A 405 -31.20 -7.79 45.33
C GLY A 405 -31.61 -6.35 45.62
N TYR A 406 -32.89 -6.07 45.41
CA TYR A 406 -33.56 -4.86 45.89
C TYR A 406 -33.27 -4.63 47.38
N SER A 407 -32.53 -3.57 47.67
CA SER A 407 -32.48 -2.96 49.01
C SER A 407 -32.83 -1.49 48.85
N SER A 408 -34.01 -1.14 49.33
CA SER A 408 -34.44 0.25 49.46
C SER A 408 -33.69 0.93 50.61
N ASP A 409 -33.11 2.10 50.35
CA ASP A 409 -33.51 3.32 51.07
C ASP A 409 -32.99 4.58 50.34
N PRO A 410 -33.51 5.78 50.67
CA PRO A 410 -33.41 6.97 49.82
C PRO A 410 -32.32 7.98 50.26
N ASP A 411 -32.41 9.17 49.66
CA ASP A 411 -31.91 10.47 50.13
C ASP A 411 -30.45 10.84 49.77
N THR A 412 -30.30 11.71 48.76
CA THR A 412 -29.53 12.95 48.90
C THR A 412 -29.85 13.95 47.79
N SER A 413 -29.79 15.23 48.15
CA SER A 413 -30.43 16.37 47.49
C SER A 413 -29.63 17.06 46.37
N ASP A 414 -30.38 17.80 45.54
CA ASP A 414 -30.13 19.15 45.03
C ASP A 414 -28.79 19.50 44.35
N VAL A 415 -28.84 19.63 43.01
CA VAL A 415 -28.30 20.82 42.31
C VAL A 415 -29.28 21.24 41.21
N GLU A 416 -29.98 22.36 41.43
CA GLU A 416 -30.77 23.02 40.38
C GLU A 416 -29.85 23.84 39.45
N VAL A 417 -30.14 23.85 38.14
CA VAL A 417 -29.68 24.88 37.19
C VAL A 417 -30.80 25.13 36.17
N ASP A 418 -31.23 26.38 36.05
CA ASP A 418 -32.48 26.76 35.39
C ASP A 418 -32.54 26.52 33.86
N SER A 419 -33.75 26.27 33.36
CA SER A 419 -34.04 26.22 31.92
C SER A 419 -35.43 26.79 31.57
N GLU A 420 -35.47 28.09 31.25
CA GLU A 420 -36.60 28.88 30.69
C GLU A 420 -36.00 29.84 29.64
N GLU A 421 -36.64 30.36 28.57
CA GLU A 421 -37.79 30.00 27.70
C GLU A 421 -37.49 30.75 26.34
N CYS A 422 -38.23 30.76 25.23
CA CYS A 422 -39.60 30.33 24.97
C CYS A 422 -39.79 29.48 23.70
N ALA A 423 -40.94 28.81 23.59
CA ALA A 423 -41.43 28.19 22.36
C ALA A 423 -42.52 29.02 21.64
N ALA A 424 -42.60 28.93 20.30
CA ALA A 424 -43.82 29.28 19.55
C ALA A 424 -43.86 28.63 18.14
N VAL A 425 -44.86 27.75 17.92
CA VAL A 425 -45.66 27.57 16.68
C VAL A 425 -44.89 27.42 15.34
N THR A 426 -44.97 26.30 14.61
CA THR A 426 -46.20 25.64 14.10
C THR A 426 -46.25 24.12 14.29
N LYS A 427 -47.48 23.57 14.30
CA LYS A 427 -47.74 22.12 14.22
C LYS A 427 -47.80 21.65 12.76
N PHE A 428 -47.21 20.49 12.48
CA PHE A 428 -47.61 19.61 11.36
C PHE A 428 -47.47 18.16 11.81
N SER A 429 -48.46 17.32 11.48
CA SER A 429 -48.57 15.96 12.00
C SER A 429 -47.67 14.97 11.26
N GLN A 430 -46.99 14.08 12.00
CA GLN A 430 -46.46 12.83 11.47
C GLN A 430 -47.46 11.69 11.74
N PRO A 431 -47.64 10.73 10.82
CA PRO A 431 -48.28 9.45 11.10
C PRO A 431 -47.31 8.47 11.79
N ASP A 432 -47.86 7.38 12.32
CA ASP A 432 -47.23 6.54 13.34
C ASP A 432 -45.98 5.74 12.95
N LEU A 433 -45.20 5.41 13.98
CA LEU A 433 -44.05 4.52 13.95
C LEU A 433 -44.47 3.05 13.85
N LEU A 434 -43.92 2.32 12.88
CA LEU A 434 -43.83 0.86 12.98
C LEU A 434 -42.51 0.49 13.66
N ALA A 435 -42.58 -0.38 14.67
CA ALA A 435 -41.43 -0.78 15.47
C ALA A 435 -40.45 -1.65 14.65
N PRO A 436 -39.12 -1.55 14.90
CA PRO A 436 -38.15 -2.47 14.31
C PRO A 436 -38.36 -3.88 14.87
N SER A 437 -38.49 -4.86 13.98
CA SER A 437 -38.68 -6.26 14.34
C SER A 437 -37.44 -6.84 15.04
N SER A 438 -37.63 -7.43 16.22
CA SER A 438 -36.60 -8.23 16.88
C SER A 438 -36.30 -9.50 16.09
N PHE A 439 -35.10 -9.56 15.50
CA PHE A 439 -34.59 -10.80 14.91
C PHE A 439 -34.11 -11.75 16.02
N PRO A 440 -34.37 -13.07 15.93
CA PRO A 440 -33.91 -14.02 16.92
C PRO A 440 -32.38 -14.23 16.85
N PRO A 441 -31.70 -14.46 17.98
CA PRO A 441 -30.28 -14.80 17.97
C PRO A 441 -30.07 -16.18 17.35
N LEU A 442 -29.27 -16.25 16.28
CA LEU A 442 -28.82 -17.51 15.71
C LEU A 442 -27.65 -18.10 16.52
N PRO A 443 -27.51 -19.45 16.59
CA PRO A 443 -26.50 -20.08 17.42
C PRO A 443 -25.08 -19.79 16.91
N ARG A 444 -24.13 -19.63 17.85
CA ARG A 444 -22.69 -19.48 17.59
C ARG A 444 -22.10 -20.75 16.96
N THR A 445 -22.27 -20.91 15.65
CA THR A 445 -21.72 -22.03 14.88
C THR A 445 -20.22 -21.85 14.67
N ILE A 446 -19.44 -22.37 15.62
CA ILE A 446 -17.97 -22.36 15.56
C ILE A 446 -17.50 -23.05 14.26
N LEU A 447 -16.61 -22.40 13.51
CA LEU A 447 -15.87 -22.99 12.39
C LEU A 447 -15.03 -24.20 12.86
N LYS A 448 -15.64 -25.38 12.80
CA LYS A 448 -15.03 -26.69 13.08
C LYS A 448 -15.07 -27.58 11.83
N LEU A 449 -14.48 -27.07 10.75
CA LEU A 449 -14.01 -27.91 9.64
C LEU A 449 -12.82 -28.77 10.13
N ARG A 450 -13.14 -29.84 10.86
CA ARG A 450 -12.18 -30.83 11.35
C ARG A 450 -11.91 -31.87 10.26
N PHE A 451 -10.81 -31.73 9.53
CA PHE A 451 -10.26 -32.83 8.77
C PHE A 451 -9.65 -33.87 9.73
N HIS A 452 -10.32 -35.03 9.85
CA HIS A 452 -9.85 -36.13 10.68
C HIS A 452 -8.81 -36.98 9.93
N SER A 453 -7.54 -36.66 10.11
CA SER A 453 -6.41 -37.47 9.62
C SER A 453 -6.12 -38.66 10.56
N SER A 454 -6.88 -39.74 10.42
CA SER A 454 -6.69 -40.98 11.19
C SER A 454 -6.45 -42.20 10.29
N LEU A 455 -5.18 -42.47 9.97
CA LEU A 455 -4.74 -43.74 9.39
C LEU A 455 -4.67 -44.83 10.47
N PRO A 456 -5.38 -45.97 10.34
CA PRO A 456 -5.15 -47.13 11.18
C PRO A 456 -3.95 -47.94 10.68
N LEU A 457 -2.95 -48.13 11.55
CA LEU A 457 -1.86 -49.08 11.32
C LEU A 457 -2.37 -50.51 11.57
N ILE A 458 -2.45 -51.35 10.53
CA ILE A 458 -2.78 -52.78 10.66
C ILE A 458 -1.74 -53.63 9.93
N THR A 459 -1.34 -54.72 10.59
CA THR A 459 -0.28 -55.65 10.18
C THR A 459 -0.73 -56.72 9.18
N ALA A 460 0.23 -57.51 8.68
CA ALA A 460 0.03 -58.55 7.66
C ALA A 460 -0.98 -59.67 8.06
N PRO A 461 -1.64 -60.31 7.08
CA PRO A 461 -2.68 -61.32 7.31
C PRO A 461 -2.15 -62.75 7.43
N PRO A 462 -3.01 -63.68 7.88
CA PRO A 462 -3.04 -65.02 7.31
C PRO A 462 -4.43 -65.49 6.83
N GLU A 463 -4.36 -66.35 5.81
CA GLU A 463 -5.31 -67.28 5.21
C GLU A 463 -6.63 -67.64 5.97
N SER A 464 -7.77 -67.63 5.25
CA SER A 464 -8.39 -68.86 4.67
C SER A 464 -9.93 -68.83 4.50
N ARG A 465 -10.43 -69.58 3.50
CA ARG A 465 -11.76 -70.24 3.36
C ARG A 465 -13.07 -69.46 3.67
N GLY A 466 -13.91 -69.26 2.63
CA GLY A 466 -15.38 -69.21 2.76
C GLY A 466 -16.02 -70.61 2.63
N PRO A 467 -17.26 -70.79 2.10
CA PRO A 467 -18.33 -69.81 1.83
C PRO A 467 -19.76 -70.27 2.27
N THR A 468 -20.77 -69.39 2.29
CA THR A 468 -22.22 -69.66 2.02
C THR A 468 -22.99 -68.32 1.98
N LEU A 469 -24.02 -67.99 1.18
CA LEU A 469 -25.14 -68.61 0.42
C LEU A 469 -26.54 -68.63 1.10
N LYS A 470 -27.36 -67.58 0.86
CA LYS A 470 -28.83 -67.52 0.61
C LYS A 470 -29.28 -66.02 0.62
N SER A 471 -29.91 -65.45 -0.41
CA SER A 471 -31.30 -65.61 -0.92
C SER A 471 -32.34 -64.83 -0.07
N ALA A 472 -33.30 -64.08 -0.62
CA ALA A 472 -33.88 -64.10 -1.97
C ALA A 472 -34.39 -62.73 -2.50
N SER A 473 -34.56 -62.63 -3.84
CA SER A 473 -35.59 -61.94 -4.66
C SER A 473 -36.23 -60.62 -4.18
N SER A 474 -36.41 -59.61 -5.05
CA SER A 474 -37.17 -59.73 -6.32
C SER A 474 -36.64 -58.92 -7.53
N LEU A 475 -37.17 -59.27 -8.71
CA LEU A 475 -36.86 -58.82 -10.08
C LEU A 475 -38.20 -58.42 -10.77
N PRO A 476 -38.25 -57.65 -11.91
CA PRO A 476 -37.53 -57.84 -13.18
C PRO A 476 -36.64 -56.64 -13.62
N LEU A 477 -35.62 -56.78 -14.49
CA LEU A 477 -35.59 -57.25 -15.90
C LEU A 477 -36.32 -56.27 -16.86
N ILE A 478 -35.82 -55.83 -18.02
CA ILE A 478 -34.68 -56.18 -18.91
C ILE A 478 -34.08 -54.81 -19.43
N THR A 479 -33.01 -54.61 -20.21
CA THR A 479 -32.14 -55.43 -21.09
C THR A 479 -30.66 -54.92 -21.03
N THR A 480 -29.73 -55.58 -21.73
CA THR A 480 -28.30 -55.24 -21.82
C THR A 480 -27.90 -54.47 -23.10
N HIS A 481 -26.78 -53.75 -23.05
CA HIS A 481 -25.65 -53.98 -23.96
C HIS A 481 -24.33 -53.49 -23.34
N SER A 482 -23.21 -54.09 -23.73
CA SER A 482 -21.91 -53.93 -23.04
C SER A 482 -20.74 -53.76 -24.00
N LYS A 483 -19.72 -52.98 -23.58
CA LYS A 483 -18.29 -53.30 -23.72
C LYS A 483 -17.42 -52.30 -22.95
N SER A 484 -16.25 -52.77 -22.52
CA SER A 484 -15.20 -52.01 -21.83
C SER A 484 -14.14 -51.53 -22.81
N THR A 485 -13.52 -50.37 -22.55
CA THR A 485 -12.03 -50.24 -22.50
C THR A 485 -11.55 -48.89 -21.94
N ASN A 486 -10.64 -48.98 -20.97
CA ASN A 486 -9.46 -48.11 -20.71
C ASN A 486 -9.43 -46.66 -21.25
N HIS A 487 -9.49 -45.68 -20.35
CA HIS A 487 -9.04 -44.30 -20.64
C HIS A 487 -7.60 -44.05 -20.18
N ALA A 488 -6.67 -43.98 -21.14
CA ALA A 488 -5.38 -43.31 -20.95
C ALA A 488 -5.50 -41.87 -21.46
N SER A 489 -5.14 -40.88 -20.63
CA SER A 489 -5.30 -39.46 -20.99
C SER A 489 -4.14 -38.97 -21.85
N SER A 490 -4.37 -38.81 -23.15
CA SER A 490 -3.42 -38.23 -24.09
C SER A 490 -3.53 -36.70 -24.11
N ARG A 491 -2.51 -36.01 -23.60
CA ARG A 491 -2.37 -34.54 -23.77
C ARG A 491 -1.94 -34.26 -25.21
N LYS A 492 -2.87 -33.79 -26.06
CA LYS A 492 -2.51 -33.21 -27.37
C LYS A 492 -1.58 -32.00 -27.16
N ALA A 493 -0.53 -31.91 -27.95
CA ALA A 493 0.30 -30.72 -28.01
C ALA A 493 -0.48 -29.54 -28.64
N VAL A 494 -0.26 -28.33 -28.15
CA VAL A 494 -0.82 -27.10 -28.73
C VAL A 494 -0.01 -26.75 -29.98
N ASP A 495 -0.67 -26.59 -31.12
CA ASP A 495 -0.05 -25.97 -32.30
C ASP A 495 0.10 -24.46 -32.07
N LEU A 496 1.29 -23.94 -32.34
CA LEU A 496 1.62 -22.53 -32.20
C LEU A 496 1.73 -21.80 -33.56
N ARG A 497 1.68 -22.53 -34.69
CA ARG A 497 1.93 -21.96 -36.03
C ARG A 497 0.71 -21.25 -36.63
N THR A 498 -0.48 -21.65 -36.23
CA THR A 498 -1.74 -21.12 -36.78
C THR A 498 -2.16 -19.83 -36.07
N ALA A 499 -2.09 -18.70 -36.79
CA ALA A 499 -2.68 -17.45 -36.33
C ALA A 499 -4.22 -17.60 -36.31
N PRO A 500 -4.91 -17.45 -35.16
CA PRO A 500 -6.34 -17.74 -35.11
C PRO A 500 -7.18 -16.59 -35.67
N ASP A 501 -8.12 -16.91 -36.56
CA ASP A 501 -9.08 -15.96 -37.14
C ASP A 501 -10.40 -15.86 -36.33
N ASP A 502 -10.61 -16.73 -35.33
CA ASP A 502 -11.78 -16.69 -34.44
C ASP A 502 -11.40 -16.87 -32.95
N ARG A 503 -12.18 -16.24 -32.07
CA ARG A 503 -12.00 -16.20 -30.61
C ARG A 503 -12.25 -17.54 -29.90
N THR A 504 -12.73 -18.54 -30.62
CA THR A 504 -13.12 -19.85 -30.08
C THR A 504 -12.00 -20.89 -30.10
N GLY A 505 -10.90 -20.64 -30.82
CA GLY A 505 -9.88 -21.66 -31.15
C GLY A 505 -8.47 -21.41 -30.62
N GLY A 506 -7.75 -22.50 -30.37
CA GLY A 506 -6.29 -22.51 -30.20
C GLY A 506 -5.79 -21.75 -28.96
N LEU A 507 -4.68 -21.03 -29.12
CA LEU A 507 -3.96 -20.37 -28.01
C LEU A 507 -4.85 -19.45 -27.14
N PHE A 508 -5.90 -18.85 -27.71
CA PHE A 508 -6.86 -18.00 -26.98
C PHE A 508 -7.58 -18.74 -25.84
N GLN A 509 -7.77 -20.07 -25.95
CA GLN A 509 -8.44 -20.89 -24.92
C GLN A 509 -7.65 -20.97 -23.60
N HIS A 510 -6.39 -20.54 -23.58
CA HIS A 510 -5.50 -20.56 -22.41
C HIS A 510 -5.31 -19.20 -21.74
N PHE A 511 -6.06 -18.16 -22.16
CA PHE A 511 -6.00 -16.81 -21.58
C PHE A 511 -7.39 -16.30 -21.23
N SER A 512 -7.50 -15.64 -20.08
CA SER A 512 -8.71 -14.89 -19.71
C SER A 512 -8.85 -13.64 -20.58
N VAL A 513 -10.03 -13.49 -21.19
CA VAL A 513 -10.37 -12.38 -22.09
C VAL A 513 -11.15 -11.31 -21.31
N THR A 514 -10.52 -10.17 -21.04
CA THR A 514 -11.23 -8.94 -20.64
C THR A 514 -11.75 -8.20 -21.88
N SER A 515 -12.90 -7.53 -21.79
CA SER A 515 -13.36 -6.69 -22.91
C SER A 515 -12.39 -5.54 -23.15
N HIS A 516 -12.29 -5.05 -24.39
CA HIS A 516 -11.38 -3.95 -24.73
C HIS A 516 -11.65 -2.68 -23.92
N GLU A 517 -12.92 -2.39 -23.63
CA GLU A 517 -13.35 -1.28 -22.78
C GLU A 517 -12.96 -1.51 -21.31
N VAL A 518 -13.16 -2.72 -20.77
CA VAL A 518 -12.72 -3.07 -19.41
C VAL A 518 -11.20 -3.07 -19.30
N HIS A 519 -10.46 -3.42 -20.35
CA HIS A 519 -9.00 -3.34 -20.39
C HIS A 519 -8.50 -1.88 -20.42
N LEU A 520 -9.11 -1.02 -21.24
CA LEU A 520 -8.79 0.41 -21.24
C LEU A 520 -9.21 1.11 -19.93
N ALA A 521 -10.37 0.76 -19.37
CA ALA A 521 -10.83 1.26 -18.08
C ALA A 521 -9.91 0.80 -16.94
N SER A 522 -9.48 -0.46 -16.90
CA SER A 522 -8.53 -0.94 -15.88
C SER A 522 -7.14 -0.32 -16.04
N ILE A 523 -6.68 -0.02 -17.26
CA ILE A 523 -5.46 0.78 -17.48
C ILE A 523 -5.63 2.22 -16.97
N LYS A 524 -6.76 2.88 -17.26
CA LYS A 524 -7.06 4.25 -16.78
C LYS A 524 -7.15 4.30 -15.25
N ILE A 525 -7.92 3.38 -14.65
CA ILE A 525 -8.09 3.24 -13.20
C ILE A 525 -6.74 2.91 -12.53
N ALA A 526 -5.90 2.08 -13.13
CA ALA A 526 -4.56 1.81 -12.60
C ALA A 526 -3.68 3.07 -12.65
N ASP A 527 -3.57 3.76 -13.79
CA ASP A 527 -2.73 4.96 -13.92
C ASP A 527 -3.27 6.13 -13.05
N GLU A 528 -4.57 6.17 -12.75
CA GLU A 528 -5.19 7.06 -11.75
C GLU A 528 -4.82 6.66 -10.30
N LEU A 529 -4.98 5.38 -9.92
CA LEU A 529 -4.61 4.88 -8.58
C LEU A 529 -3.11 5.05 -8.28
N TRP A 530 -2.24 4.81 -9.28
CA TRP A 530 -0.79 5.03 -9.14
C TRP A 530 -0.43 6.51 -8.99
N ARG A 531 -1.20 7.45 -9.57
CA ARG A 531 -1.05 8.89 -9.31
C ARG A 531 -1.50 9.25 -7.90
N ASP A 532 -2.63 8.74 -7.45
CA ASP A 532 -3.18 9.05 -6.12
C ASP A 532 -2.33 8.47 -4.97
N ASP A 533 -1.81 7.25 -5.11
CA ASP A 533 -0.81 6.70 -4.18
C ASP A 533 0.52 7.50 -4.23
N GLY A 534 0.99 7.89 -5.42
CA GLY A 534 2.14 8.80 -5.55
C GLY A 534 1.94 10.14 -4.83
N ASN A 535 0.75 10.73 -4.96
CA ASN A 535 0.35 11.95 -4.27
C ASN A 535 0.24 11.75 -2.76
N ALA A 536 -0.34 10.64 -2.29
CA ALA A 536 -0.46 10.31 -0.87
C ALA A 536 0.91 10.10 -0.21
N ARG A 537 1.83 9.39 -0.87
CA ARG A 537 3.22 9.23 -0.42
C ARG A 537 3.95 10.59 -0.35
N ALA A 538 3.74 11.47 -1.33
CA ALA A 538 4.30 12.82 -1.32
C ALA A 538 3.74 13.68 -0.17
N ALA A 539 2.44 13.58 0.12
CA ALA A 539 1.79 14.28 1.23
C ALA A 539 2.30 13.78 2.60
N SER A 540 2.46 12.46 2.79
CA SER A 540 3.05 11.89 4.01
C SER A 540 4.49 12.39 4.21
N ALA A 541 5.34 12.31 3.18
CA ALA A 541 6.72 12.79 3.25
C ALA A 541 6.83 14.30 3.56
N ALA A 542 5.87 15.10 3.12
CA ALA A 542 5.77 16.53 3.46
C ALA A 542 5.38 16.75 4.93
N LEU A 543 4.47 15.93 5.48
CA LEU A 543 4.11 15.90 6.90
C LEU A 543 5.29 15.48 7.78
N ASP A 544 5.99 14.39 7.42
CA ASP A 544 7.16 13.89 8.15
C ASP A 544 8.28 14.94 8.21
N GLU A 545 8.56 15.60 7.09
CA GLU A 545 9.55 16.68 7.01
C GLU A 545 9.12 17.93 7.80
N LEU A 546 7.82 18.22 7.88
CA LEU A 546 7.27 19.29 8.72
C LEU A 546 7.38 18.95 10.21
N GLU A 547 7.07 17.72 10.64
CA GLU A 547 7.28 17.28 12.03
C GLU A 547 8.77 17.34 12.37
N ARG A 548 9.66 16.86 11.49
CA ARG A 548 11.11 16.91 11.68
C ARG A 548 11.61 18.35 11.87
N LYS A 549 11.14 19.30 11.05
CA LYS A 549 11.43 20.74 11.20
C LYS A 549 10.90 21.31 12.51
N ASN A 550 9.69 20.96 12.92
CA ASN A 550 9.08 21.38 14.19
C ASN A 550 9.87 20.84 15.40
N LYS A 551 10.26 19.56 15.36
CA LYS A 551 11.06 18.85 16.39
C LYS A 551 12.45 19.46 16.54
N ILE A 552 13.12 19.80 15.42
CA ILE A 552 14.39 20.54 15.43
C ILE A 552 14.22 21.94 16.04
N THR A 553 13.16 22.66 15.66
CA THR A 553 12.86 24.00 16.17
C THR A 553 12.55 23.99 17.67
N PHE A 554 11.79 23.01 18.14
CA PHE A 554 11.49 22.79 19.56
C PHE A 554 12.76 22.48 20.36
N ASN A 555 13.59 21.54 19.90
CA ASN A 555 14.85 21.18 20.56
C ASN A 555 15.85 22.35 20.61
N SER A 556 15.88 23.18 19.56
CA SER A 556 16.67 24.42 19.54
C SER A 556 16.17 25.45 20.57
N ARG A 557 14.85 25.64 20.68
CA ARG A 557 14.23 26.51 21.71
C ARG A 557 14.51 25.99 23.12
N MET A 558 14.47 24.68 23.35
CA MET A 558 14.78 24.07 24.66
C MET A 558 16.24 24.27 25.05
N ARG A 559 17.21 23.95 24.18
CA ARG A 559 18.64 24.21 24.43
C ARG A 559 18.92 25.69 24.73
N LYS A 560 18.25 26.61 24.02
CA LYS A 560 18.39 28.06 24.25
C LYS A 560 17.73 28.53 25.56
N ARG A 561 16.78 27.78 26.12
CA ARG A 561 16.25 27.98 27.50
C ARG A 561 17.21 27.41 28.54
N GLU A 562 17.70 26.19 28.37
CA GLU A 562 18.66 25.54 29.26
C GLU A 562 19.95 26.35 29.41
N GLN A 563 20.49 26.86 28.30
CA GLN A 563 21.68 27.70 28.34
C GLN A 563 21.42 29.02 29.10
N ARG A 564 20.31 29.71 28.82
CA ARG A 564 19.89 30.90 29.59
C ARG A 564 19.65 30.62 31.08
N ALA A 565 19.27 29.39 31.46
CA ALA A 565 19.18 29.00 32.86
C ALA A 565 20.57 28.80 33.48
N ARG A 566 21.49 28.13 32.79
CA ARG A 566 22.89 27.96 33.24
C ARG A 566 23.63 29.30 33.35
N ASP A 567 23.44 30.19 32.38
CA ASP A 567 24.05 31.52 32.36
C ASP A 567 23.51 32.43 33.48
N LYS A 568 22.28 32.17 33.98
CA LYS A 568 21.70 32.83 35.18
C LYS A 568 22.17 32.24 36.52
N VAL A 569 22.81 31.07 36.52
CA VAL A 569 23.19 30.31 37.73
C VAL A 569 24.70 30.38 38.02
N LYS A 570 25.50 30.96 37.12
CA LYS A 570 26.92 31.25 37.40
C LYS A 570 27.04 32.48 38.32
N PRO A 571 27.63 32.36 39.52
CA PRO A 571 28.04 33.52 40.31
C PRO A 571 29.19 34.25 39.61
N SER A 572 29.29 35.56 39.82
CA SER A 572 30.42 36.36 39.33
C SER A 572 31.69 36.02 40.11
N VAL A 573 32.70 35.50 39.42
CA VAL A 573 34.04 35.24 39.96
C VAL A 573 35.07 35.67 38.91
N ASN A 574 36.12 36.36 39.35
CA ASN A 574 37.24 36.91 38.58
C ASN A 574 36.88 38.01 37.54
N ASP A 575 36.41 39.16 38.04
CA ASP A 575 36.75 40.45 37.42
C ASP A 575 38.13 40.93 37.92
N SER A 576 39.16 40.14 37.61
CA SER A 576 40.57 40.40 37.94
C SER A 576 41.47 39.45 37.16
N LEU A 577 41.86 39.84 35.94
CA LEU A 577 43.07 39.46 35.19
C LEU A 577 42.95 39.97 33.73
N ARG A 578 42.93 41.29 33.57
CA ARG A 578 43.16 41.95 32.27
C ARG A 578 44.58 42.52 32.26
N ASP A 579 45.51 41.80 31.64
CA ASP A 579 46.51 42.34 30.70
C ASP A 579 47.60 41.32 30.38
N VAL A 580 47.33 40.45 29.40
CA VAL A 580 48.37 39.81 28.58
C VAL A 580 47.91 39.83 27.12
N LYS A 581 48.58 40.62 26.28
CA LYS A 581 48.40 40.55 24.83
C LYS A 581 49.18 39.34 24.31
N LEU A 582 48.47 38.28 23.92
CA LEU A 582 49.03 37.18 23.11
C LEU A 582 48.58 37.30 21.64
N PRO A 583 49.36 36.76 20.68
CA PRO A 583 49.09 36.97 19.25
C PRO A 583 47.78 36.33 18.78
N ILE A 584 47.18 36.93 17.75
CA ILE A 584 45.96 36.42 17.11
C ILE A 584 46.31 35.16 16.28
N TYR A 585 46.23 34.00 16.91
CA TYR A 585 46.34 32.72 16.20
C TYR A 585 45.10 32.45 15.36
N ASN A 586 45.29 32.24 14.06
CA ASN A 586 44.21 32.02 13.11
C ASN A 586 43.62 30.60 13.23
N VAL A 587 42.59 30.46 14.08
CA VAL A 587 41.89 29.18 14.35
C VAL A 587 41.32 28.53 13.07
N ALA A 588 41.10 29.30 11.99
CA ALA A 588 40.62 28.79 10.71
C ALA A 588 41.69 28.03 9.88
N GLU A 589 42.97 28.13 10.23
CA GLU A 589 44.06 27.38 9.58
C GLU A 589 44.43 26.10 10.35
N ALA A 590 44.35 26.11 11.67
CA ALA A 590 44.64 24.95 12.53
C ALA A 590 43.67 23.75 12.34
N SER A 591 42.52 23.97 11.68
CA SER A 591 41.45 22.97 11.51
C SER A 591 41.45 22.23 10.16
N ARG A 592 42.54 22.31 9.38
CA ARG A 592 42.66 21.67 8.04
C ARG A 592 43.65 20.49 8.05
N PRO A 593 43.20 19.21 8.21
CA PRO A 593 44.09 18.07 8.49
C PRO A 593 44.97 17.57 7.32
N HIS A 594 45.17 18.35 6.26
CA HIS A 594 45.55 17.81 4.95
C HIS A 594 46.62 18.59 4.16
N ARG A 595 47.39 19.49 4.82
CA ARG A 595 48.50 20.23 4.19
C ARG A 595 49.87 19.56 4.37
N ALA A 596 50.15 18.98 5.54
CA ALA A 596 51.44 18.35 5.86
C ALA A 596 51.85 17.21 4.89
N ILE A 597 50.88 16.53 4.27
CA ILE A 597 51.11 15.46 3.29
C ILE A 597 51.62 16.01 1.92
N LEU A 598 51.44 17.32 1.65
CA LEU A 598 51.87 17.97 0.40
C LEU A 598 53.23 18.67 0.50
N GLU A 599 53.70 18.99 1.71
CA GLU A 599 55.00 19.64 1.93
C GLU A 599 56.13 18.60 2.02
N ASN A 600 55.88 17.43 2.65
CA ASN A 600 56.76 16.26 2.59
C ASN A 600 56.95 15.68 1.17
N ALA A 601 56.18 16.14 0.18
CA ALA A 601 56.32 15.76 -1.23
C ALA A 601 57.12 16.78 -2.06
N LYS A 602 57.72 17.80 -1.43
CA LYS A 602 58.50 18.87 -2.10
C LYS A 602 59.97 18.96 -1.69
N HIS A 603 60.38 18.27 -0.63
CA HIS A 603 61.79 18.10 -0.29
C HIS A 603 62.21 16.69 -0.68
N GLY A 604 62.75 16.57 -1.90
CA GLY A 604 63.34 15.33 -2.39
C GLY A 604 64.69 15.07 -1.71
N ASP A 605 64.88 13.84 -1.27
CA ASP A 605 66.16 13.31 -0.79
C ASP A 605 67.09 13.06 -2.00
N PRO A 606 68.34 13.57 -2.04
CA PRO A 606 69.19 13.44 -3.23
C PRO A 606 69.65 12.01 -3.55
N ASP A 607 69.86 11.16 -2.54
CA ASP A 607 70.59 9.89 -2.67
C ASP A 607 69.68 8.65 -2.87
N SER A 608 68.67 8.76 -3.74
CA SER A 608 67.66 7.71 -3.99
C SER A 608 67.64 7.23 -5.45
N ASP A 609 68.78 6.72 -5.92
CA ASP A 609 68.96 6.23 -7.29
C ASP A 609 68.28 4.85 -7.48
N SER A 610 66.95 4.83 -7.65
CA SER A 610 66.22 3.63 -8.09
C SER A 610 65.01 3.96 -8.97
N LEU A 611 65.01 3.43 -10.19
CA LEU A 611 64.03 3.73 -11.23
C LEU A 611 62.68 3.03 -11.00
N GLY A 612 61.58 3.79 -11.10
CA GLY A 612 60.22 3.26 -11.16
C GLY A 612 59.26 4.23 -11.87
N PRO A 613 58.46 3.79 -12.85
CA PRO A 613 57.55 4.68 -13.58
C PRO A 613 56.42 5.20 -12.68
N SER A 614 55.89 6.37 -13.03
CA SER A 614 54.90 7.13 -12.23
C SER A 614 53.74 6.25 -11.74
N VAL A 615 53.64 6.09 -10.42
CA VAL A 615 52.69 5.17 -9.80
C VAL A 615 51.26 5.68 -9.97
N GLY A 616 50.60 5.20 -11.02
CA GLY A 616 49.18 5.43 -11.27
C GLY A 616 48.35 5.06 -10.04
N ARG A 617 47.40 5.94 -9.68
CA ARG A 617 46.57 5.85 -8.46
C ARG A 617 46.03 4.42 -8.26
N LYS A 618 46.51 3.73 -7.22
CA LYS A 618 46.18 2.33 -6.92
C LYS A 618 44.66 2.11 -7.02
N ARG A 619 44.22 1.15 -7.83
CA ARG A 619 42.80 0.78 -7.95
C ARG A 619 42.33 0.16 -6.63
N THR A 620 41.63 0.96 -5.82
CA THR A 620 41.01 0.55 -4.54
C THR A 620 39.76 -0.31 -4.71
N HIS A 621 39.30 -0.52 -5.95
CA HIS A 621 38.12 -1.29 -6.27
C HIS A 621 38.48 -2.33 -7.33
N LEU A 622 37.94 -3.55 -7.15
CA LEU A 622 37.95 -4.59 -8.18
C LEU A 622 37.28 -4.06 -9.46
N ALA A 623 37.72 -4.59 -10.61
CA ALA A 623 37.17 -4.23 -11.91
C ALA A 623 35.78 -4.86 -12.11
N ILE A 624 34.76 -4.31 -11.46
CA ILE A 624 33.35 -4.65 -11.70
C ILE A 624 33.04 -4.33 -13.17
N SER A 625 32.47 -5.29 -13.91
CA SER A 625 32.04 -5.06 -15.28
C SER A 625 30.97 -3.97 -15.31
N ALA A 626 31.22 -2.90 -16.08
CA ALA A 626 30.34 -1.74 -16.11
C ALA A 626 29.08 -2.04 -16.94
N LEU A 627 28.02 -2.51 -16.28
CA LEU A 627 26.68 -2.65 -16.85
C LEU A 627 26.20 -1.29 -17.41
N ARG A 628 26.19 -1.17 -18.74
CA ARG A 628 25.83 0.05 -19.47
C ARG A 628 24.36 -0.01 -19.89
N ILE A 629 23.46 0.23 -18.95
CA ILE A 629 22.02 0.32 -19.21
C ILE A 629 21.77 1.35 -20.32
N ASN A 630 21.13 0.92 -21.41
CA ASN A 630 20.71 1.80 -22.50
C ASN A 630 19.39 2.49 -22.14
N TRP A 631 19.50 3.63 -21.44
CA TRP A 631 18.37 4.48 -21.05
C TRP A 631 17.49 4.97 -22.20
N GLN A 632 18.00 4.93 -23.45
CA GLN A 632 17.31 5.40 -24.65
C GLN A 632 16.57 4.26 -25.40
N THR A 633 16.52 3.05 -24.83
CA THR A 633 15.58 2.02 -25.31
C THR A 633 14.13 2.52 -25.16
N PRO A 634 13.20 2.23 -26.09
CA PRO A 634 11.85 2.81 -26.05
C PRO A 634 11.07 2.50 -24.76
N ILE A 635 11.31 1.32 -24.17
CA ILE A 635 10.66 0.85 -22.94
C ILE A 635 11.14 1.66 -21.72
N ILE A 636 12.46 1.82 -21.56
CA ILE A 636 13.05 2.61 -20.46
C ILE A 636 12.80 4.11 -20.69
N TRP A 637 12.83 4.57 -21.94
CA TRP A 637 12.55 5.97 -22.28
C TRP A 637 11.12 6.38 -21.93
N ALA A 638 10.14 5.48 -22.04
CA ALA A 638 8.75 5.76 -21.64
C ALA A 638 8.62 6.10 -20.13
N GLY A 639 9.49 5.54 -19.27
CA GLY A 639 9.57 5.94 -17.86
C GLY A 639 10.25 7.30 -17.67
N VAL A 640 11.31 7.60 -18.43
CA VAL A 640 11.96 8.93 -18.45
C VAL A 640 10.98 10.03 -18.89
N LEU A 641 10.14 9.76 -19.90
CA LEU A 641 9.10 10.68 -20.34
C LEU A 641 8.04 10.93 -19.25
N ARG A 642 7.52 9.87 -18.59
CA ARG A 642 6.58 10.02 -17.47
C ARG A 642 7.19 10.80 -16.29
N ALA A 643 8.43 10.48 -15.92
CA ALA A 643 9.19 11.24 -14.92
C ALA A 643 9.36 12.72 -15.30
N THR A 644 9.41 13.04 -16.60
CA THR A 644 9.54 14.42 -17.10
C THR A 644 8.23 15.20 -17.07
N ILE A 645 7.09 14.54 -17.29
CA ILE A 645 5.77 15.13 -17.08
C ILE A 645 5.59 15.49 -15.60
N ILE A 646 5.95 14.57 -14.68
CA ILE A 646 5.87 14.78 -13.22
C ILE A 646 6.85 15.87 -12.76
N ALA A 647 8.07 15.92 -13.32
CA ALA A 647 9.08 16.94 -13.01
C ALA A 647 8.75 18.37 -13.53
N GLY A 648 7.67 18.52 -14.31
CA GLY A 648 7.16 19.80 -14.77
C GLY A 648 7.96 20.47 -15.91
N HIS A 649 7.39 21.56 -16.43
CA HIS A 649 7.77 22.17 -17.71
C HIS A 649 9.21 22.72 -17.79
N GLN A 650 9.92 22.80 -16.66
CA GLN A 650 11.31 23.26 -16.58
C GLN A 650 12.36 22.16 -16.81
N MET A 651 11.92 20.91 -17.04
CA MET A 651 12.77 19.73 -17.31
C MET A 651 14.05 19.71 -16.47
N SER A 652 13.89 19.75 -15.14
CA SER A 652 15.02 19.73 -14.20
C SER A 652 15.67 18.34 -14.21
N PRO A 653 16.95 18.18 -14.61
CA PRO A 653 17.57 16.86 -14.69
C PRO A 653 17.63 16.14 -13.34
N ALA A 654 17.68 16.90 -12.25
CA ALA A 654 17.65 16.38 -10.88
C ALA A 654 16.26 15.86 -10.49
N ALA A 655 15.20 16.57 -10.88
CA ALA A 655 13.83 16.13 -10.65
C ALA A 655 13.51 14.90 -11.52
N ILE A 656 13.78 14.95 -12.84
CA ILE A 656 13.54 13.81 -13.76
C ILE A 656 14.25 12.54 -13.27
N ALA A 657 15.52 12.64 -12.85
CA ALA A 657 16.27 11.48 -12.33
C ALA A 657 15.80 11.02 -10.93
N ALA A 658 15.10 11.86 -10.16
CA ALA A 658 14.48 11.48 -8.90
C ALA A 658 13.11 10.83 -9.12
N GLU A 659 12.24 11.43 -9.94
CA GLU A 659 10.92 10.88 -10.27
C GLU A 659 11.04 9.54 -11.01
N ALA A 660 11.99 9.39 -11.93
CA ALA A 660 12.27 8.09 -12.56
C ALA A 660 12.63 7.01 -11.51
N LYS A 661 13.43 7.34 -10.49
CA LYS A 661 13.76 6.43 -9.38
C LYS A 661 12.60 6.16 -8.42
N LYS A 662 11.54 6.96 -8.42
CA LYS A 662 10.28 6.62 -7.72
C LYS A 662 9.42 5.68 -8.56
N LEU A 663 9.38 5.88 -9.89
CA LEU A 663 8.61 5.05 -10.82
C LEU A 663 9.18 3.62 -10.92
N ASP A 664 10.50 3.45 -10.93
CA ASP A 664 11.16 2.14 -10.79
C ASP A 664 12.53 2.30 -10.10
N PRO A 665 12.61 2.02 -8.78
CA PRO A 665 13.86 2.10 -8.01
C PRO A 665 14.97 1.15 -8.48
N ILE A 666 14.63 0.08 -9.20
CA ILE A 666 15.55 -0.97 -9.64
C ILE A 666 16.15 -0.58 -11.00
N THR A 667 15.32 -0.36 -12.01
CA THR A 667 15.78 0.01 -13.37
C THR A 667 16.52 1.35 -13.34
N TYR A 668 15.97 2.38 -12.69
CA TYR A 668 16.59 3.71 -12.69
C TYR A 668 17.65 3.92 -11.61
N LYS A 669 17.98 2.90 -10.80
CA LYS A 669 18.93 2.97 -9.67
C LYS A 669 20.21 3.77 -9.97
N THR A 670 20.81 3.51 -11.13
CA THR A 670 22.08 4.11 -11.59
C THR A 670 21.91 5.32 -12.54
N LEU A 671 20.67 5.72 -12.89
CA LEU A 671 20.43 6.95 -13.63
C LEU A 671 20.90 8.16 -12.81
N THR A 672 21.53 9.14 -13.45
CA THR A 672 22.03 10.35 -12.76
C THR A 672 21.51 11.64 -13.41
N PRO A 673 21.38 12.73 -12.64
CA PRO A 673 21.02 14.04 -13.19
C PRO A 673 21.97 14.50 -14.30
N GLN A 674 23.25 14.13 -14.24
CA GLN A 674 24.24 14.46 -15.27
C GLN A 674 23.99 13.71 -16.59
N VAL A 675 23.51 12.45 -16.52
CA VAL A 675 23.13 11.68 -17.71
C VAL A 675 21.88 12.29 -18.36
N VAL A 676 20.85 12.60 -17.56
CA VAL A 676 19.62 13.25 -18.05
C VAL A 676 19.91 14.63 -18.63
N GLY A 677 20.77 15.43 -17.99
CA GLY A 677 21.11 16.78 -18.42
C GLY A 677 21.81 16.85 -19.77
N ARG A 678 22.45 15.77 -20.24
CA ARG A 678 23.05 15.67 -21.58
C ARG A 678 22.02 15.43 -22.70
N TRP A 679 20.78 15.12 -22.35
CA TRP A 679 19.71 14.87 -23.32
C TRP A 679 18.85 16.10 -23.59
N ILE A 680 18.98 17.16 -22.79
CA ILE A 680 18.06 18.31 -22.78
C ILE A 680 18.76 19.51 -23.41
N ASN A 681 18.23 19.99 -24.54
CA ASN A 681 18.60 21.27 -25.10
C ASN A 681 17.96 22.40 -24.27
N ARG A 682 18.72 23.46 -24.03
CA ARG A 682 18.33 24.66 -23.25
C ARG A 682 18.63 25.97 -23.98
N THR A 683 18.88 25.94 -25.29
CA THR A 683 19.12 27.16 -26.10
C THR A 683 17.85 27.90 -26.52
N GLY A 684 16.66 27.31 -26.26
CA GLY A 684 15.36 27.91 -26.57
C GLY A 684 14.63 28.48 -25.34
N PRO A 685 13.48 29.15 -25.54
CA PRO A 685 12.66 29.71 -24.44
C PRO A 685 12.03 28.64 -23.54
N THR A 686 11.91 27.41 -24.04
CA THR A 686 11.57 26.21 -23.28
C THR A 686 12.67 25.16 -23.43
N PRO A 687 12.95 24.35 -22.40
CA PRO A 687 13.80 23.19 -22.54
C PRO A 687 13.10 22.12 -23.40
N VAL A 688 13.86 21.40 -24.22
CA VAL A 688 13.37 20.30 -25.06
C VAL A 688 14.39 19.16 -25.07
N TRP A 689 13.98 17.96 -25.49
CA TRP A 689 14.96 16.90 -25.78
C TRP A 689 15.79 17.27 -27.03
N THR A 690 17.07 16.92 -27.01
CA THR A 690 17.96 17.01 -28.18
C THR A 690 17.53 16.05 -29.28
N ASP A 691 17.61 16.48 -30.53
CA ASP A 691 17.19 15.69 -31.70
C ASP A 691 17.94 14.35 -31.80
N ASP A 692 19.24 14.33 -31.49
CA ASP A 692 20.04 13.09 -31.40
C ASP A 692 19.44 12.05 -30.45
N VAL A 693 18.76 12.48 -29.39
CA VAL A 693 18.14 11.58 -28.41
C VAL A 693 16.77 11.12 -28.89
N LEU A 694 15.97 12.02 -29.46
CA LEU A 694 14.70 11.65 -30.10
C LEU A 694 14.92 10.67 -31.25
N HIS A 695 15.93 10.90 -32.09
CA HIS A 695 16.32 9.98 -33.16
C HIS A 695 16.82 8.63 -32.61
N ARG A 696 17.66 8.63 -31.56
CA ARG A 696 18.14 7.37 -30.95
C ARG A 696 17.00 6.55 -30.33
N VAL A 697 16.06 7.20 -29.65
CA VAL A 697 14.85 6.57 -29.11
C VAL A 697 13.96 6.03 -30.24
N ALA A 698 13.77 6.78 -31.32
CA ALA A 698 13.00 6.33 -32.48
C ALA A 698 13.64 5.13 -33.20
N SER A 699 14.98 5.06 -33.27
CA SER A 699 15.69 3.86 -33.73
C SER A 699 15.73 2.72 -32.70
N GLY A 700 15.49 3.01 -31.43
CA GLY A 700 15.49 2.06 -30.33
C GLY A 700 16.79 1.25 -30.21
N ASN A 701 16.68 -0.08 -30.37
CA ASN A 701 17.81 -1.01 -30.36
C ASN A 701 18.32 -1.39 -31.77
N LEU A 702 17.83 -0.73 -32.83
CA LEU A 702 18.41 -0.90 -34.16
C LEU A 702 19.86 -0.41 -34.15
N SER A 703 20.79 -1.27 -34.55
CA SER A 703 22.20 -0.89 -34.64
C SER A 703 22.37 0.28 -35.60
N SER A 704 23.02 1.35 -35.13
CA SER A 704 23.57 2.37 -36.03
C SER A 704 24.41 1.68 -37.11
N ARG A 705 24.37 2.20 -38.35
CA ARG A 705 24.87 1.55 -39.58
C ARG A 705 26.38 1.17 -39.58
N THR A 706 27.09 1.47 -38.49
CA THR A 706 28.53 1.23 -38.28
C THR A 706 28.83 0.14 -37.23
N ALA A 707 27.82 -0.45 -36.57
CA ALA A 707 28.03 -1.42 -35.49
C ALA A 707 27.79 -2.87 -35.95
N CYS A 708 28.84 -3.68 -35.98
CA CYS A 708 28.85 -5.07 -36.50
C CYS A 708 28.13 -6.12 -35.63
N ARG A 709 27.03 -5.75 -34.97
CA ARG A 709 26.18 -6.65 -34.17
C ARG A 709 24.74 -6.59 -34.71
N PHE A 710 24.45 -7.44 -35.67
CA PHE A 710 23.06 -7.74 -36.06
C PHE A 710 22.36 -8.52 -34.93
N SER A 711 21.04 -8.41 -34.83
CA SER A 711 20.27 -9.21 -33.89
C SER A 711 20.21 -10.67 -34.37
N ILE A 712 20.06 -11.62 -33.45
CA ILE A 712 19.90 -13.04 -33.80
C ILE A 712 18.62 -13.31 -34.61
N LEU A 713 17.63 -12.41 -34.52
CA LEU A 713 16.42 -12.43 -35.33
C LEU A 713 16.50 -11.55 -36.60
N THR A 714 17.62 -10.87 -36.87
CA THR A 714 17.81 -10.10 -38.12
C THR A 714 17.73 -10.97 -39.39
N PRO A 715 18.19 -12.24 -39.41
CA PRO A 715 17.97 -13.14 -40.55
C PRO A 715 16.53 -13.63 -40.73
N HIS A 716 15.63 -13.34 -39.77
CA HIS A 716 14.27 -13.90 -39.70
C HIS A 716 13.18 -12.81 -39.58
N PRO A 717 13.12 -11.84 -40.52
CA PRO A 717 12.13 -10.75 -40.47
C PRO A 717 10.68 -11.25 -40.54
N GLU A 718 10.42 -12.36 -41.22
CA GLU A 718 9.12 -13.04 -41.29
C GLU A 718 8.67 -13.58 -39.92
N PHE A 719 9.57 -14.19 -39.15
CA PHE A 719 9.28 -14.62 -37.78
C PHE A 719 8.97 -13.42 -36.86
N VAL A 720 9.76 -12.35 -36.96
CA VAL A 720 9.52 -11.11 -36.18
C VAL A 720 8.15 -10.52 -36.53
N ALA A 721 7.76 -10.52 -37.81
CA ALA A 721 6.44 -10.07 -38.24
C ALA A 721 5.30 -10.94 -37.67
N GLN A 722 5.44 -12.27 -37.70
CA GLN A 722 4.46 -13.22 -37.12
C GLN A 722 4.29 -13.02 -35.61
N VAL A 723 5.39 -12.92 -34.86
CA VAL A 723 5.38 -12.67 -33.42
C VAL A 723 4.72 -11.32 -33.09
N CYS A 724 5.04 -10.26 -33.83
CA CYS A 724 4.39 -8.97 -33.65
C CYS A 724 2.90 -9.00 -34.01
N ASP A 725 2.47 -9.78 -35.01
CA ASP A 725 1.05 -9.96 -35.33
C ASP A 725 0.31 -10.73 -34.23
N LEU A 726 0.88 -11.82 -33.71
CA LEU A 726 0.33 -12.58 -32.60
C LEU A 726 0.13 -11.72 -31.35
N LEU A 727 1.14 -10.92 -30.97
CA LEU A 727 1.04 -10.02 -29.81
C LEU A 727 0.02 -8.89 -30.04
N ARG A 728 -0.16 -8.41 -31.28
CA ARG A 728 -1.27 -7.48 -31.61
C ARG A 728 -2.62 -8.16 -31.48
N LYS A 729 -2.81 -9.36 -32.04
CA LYS A 729 -4.06 -10.13 -31.99
C LYS A 729 -4.48 -10.46 -30.55
N LEU A 730 -3.55 -10.91 -29.71
CA LEU A 730 -3.78 -11.12 -28.28
C LEU A 730 -4.24 -9.84 -27.57
N ARG A 731 -3.60 -8.70 -27.87
CA ARG A 731 -3.98 -7.39 -27.29
C ARG A 731 -5.33 -6.87 -27.79
N VAL A 732 -5.65 -7.06 -29.07
CA VAL A 732 -6.96 -6.70 -29.68
C VAL A 732 -8.09 -7.57 -29.13
N ALA A 733 -7.79 -8.82 -28.76
CA ALA A 733 -8.71 -9.67 -28.00
C ALA A 733 -8.84 -9.27 -26.52
N GLY A 734 -8.09 -8.29 -26.03
CA GLY A 734 -8.20 -7.81 -24.64
C GLY A 734 -7.47 -8.66 -23.60
N ILE A 735 -6.45 -9.43 -24.00
CA ILE A 735 -5.58 -10.19 -23.09
C ILE A 735 -4.46 -9.30 -22.55
N SER A 736 -4.22 -9.36 -21.24
CA SER A 736 -3.19 -8.59 -20.54
C SER A 736 -1.78 -9.16 -20.77
N LEU A 737 -1.05 -8.55 -21.71
CA LEU A 737 0.34 -8.89 -22.03
C LEU A 737 1.32 -8.15 -21.10
N ASP A 738 1.98 -8.89 -20.21
CA ASP A 738 3.14 -8.44 -19.44
C ASP A 738 4.47 -8.96 -20.05
N LEU A 739 5.61 -8.56 -19.48
CA LEU A 739 6.93 -8.93 -19.98
C LEU A 739 7.19 -10.44 -19.92
N ALA A 740 6.68 -11.15 -18.91
CA ALA A 740 6.90 -12.58 -18.75
C ALA A 740 6.04 -13.38 -19.74
N ARG A 741 4.77 -13.01 -19.93
CA ARG A 741 3.90 -13.59 -20.97
C ARG A 741 4.46 -13.32 -22.37
N CYS A 742 4.91 -12.10 -22.65
CA CYS A 742 5.58 -11.79 -23.92
C CYS A 742 6.84 -12.63 -24.13
N ALA A 743 7.74 -12.72 -23.14
CA ALA A 743 8.96 -13.51 -23.25
C ALA A 743 8.67 -15.01 -23.48
N GLY A 744 7.75 -15.60 -22.71
CA GLY A 744 7.36 -17.01 -22.87
C GLY A 744 6.68 -17.31 -24.22
N LEU A 745 5.86 -16.39 -24.73
CA LEU A 745 5.26 -16.51 -26.07
C LEU A 745 6.33 -16.40 -27.17
N ILE A 746 7.26 -15.45 -27.07
CA ILE A 746 8.37 -15.29 -28.02
C ILE A 746 9.26 -16.53 -28.00
N GLU A 747 9.66 -17.03 -26.83
CA GLU A 747 10.53 -18.20 -26.71
C GLU A 747 9.84 -19.48 -27.20
N GLY A 748 8.56 -19.68 -26.87
CA GLY A 748 7.76 -20.79 -27.36
C GLY A 748 7.65 -20.80 -28.89
N GLN A 749 7.40 -19.63 -29.50
CA GLN A 749 7.40 -19.47 -30.95
C GLN A 749 8.79 -19.70 -31.56
N MET A 750 9.87 -19.18 -30.96
CA MET A 750 11.24 -19.40 -31.43
C MET A 750 11.59 -20.90 -31.42
N ARG A 751 11.30 -21.61 -30.32
CA ARG A 751 11.53 -23.06 -30.19
C ARG A 751 10.73 -23.89 -31.19
N HIS A 752 9.60 -23.38 -31.69
CA HIS A 752 8.69 -24.12 -32.55
C HIS A 752 8.86 -23.82 -34.06
N SER A 753 9.33 -22.61 -34.41
CA SER A 753 9.47 -22.15 -35.79
C SER A 753 10.93 -21.99 -36.25
N ILE A 754 11.86 -21.67 -35.33
CA ILE A 754 13.29 -21.47 -35.62
C ILE A 754 14.21 -22.08 -34.52
N PRO A 755 14.05 -23.38 -34.18
CA PRO A 755 14.74 -24.01 -33.05
C PRO A 755 16.28 -23.93 -33.13
N HIS A 756 16.85 -23.98 -34.33
CA HIS A 756 18.30 -23.91 -34.59
C HIS A 756 18.99 -22.65 -34.05
N ILE A 757 18.22 -21.60 -33.69
CA ILE A 757 18.76 -20.39 -33.05
C ILE A 757 19.31 -20.70 -31.65
N PHE A 758 18.73 -21.64 -30.90
CA PHE A 758 19.23 -21.99 -29.56
C PHE A 758 20.56 -22.77 -29.64
N ASP A 759 20.78 -23.50 -30.73
CA ASP A 759 22.04 -24.21 -31.02
C ASP A 759 23.11 -23.29 -31.65
N THR A 760 22.75 -22.06 -32.01
CA THR A 760 23.67 -21.12 -32.67
C THR A 760 24.68 -20.55 -31.67
N ILE A 761 25.94 -20.95 -31.83
CA ILE A 761 27.08 -20.47 -31.04
C ILE A 761 27.58 -19.14 -31.60
N SER A 762 27.59 -18.10 -30.77
CA SER A 762 28.13 -16.77 -31.09
C SER A 762 29.66 -16.78 -31.17
N LYS A 763 30.24 -15.73 -31.77
CA LYS A 763 31.71 -15.60 -31.97
C LYS A 763 32.55 -15.55 -30.69
N ASP A 764 31.91 -15.45 -29.52
CA ASP A 764 32.49 -15.50 -28.18
C ASP A 764 32.30 -16.86 -27.47
N GLY A 765 31.74 -17.85 -28.16
CA GLY A 765 31.46 -19.19 -27.63
C GLY A 765 30.13 -19.32 -26.87
N THR A 766 29.33 -18.26 -26.79
CA THR A 766 28.03 -18.30 -26.08
C THR A 766 26.90 -18.80 -26.97
N THR A 767 26.04 -19.69 -26.45
CA THR A 767 24.76 -20.04 -27.08
C THR A 767 23.66 -19.05 -26.70
N TYR A 768 22.67 -18.89 -27.57
CA TYR A 768 21.53 -18.01 -27.30
C TYR A 768 20.72 -18.49 -26.10
N LYS A 769 20.39 -17.55 -25.20
CA LYS A 769 19.47 -17.75 -24.09
C LYS A 769 18.45 -16.62 -24.09
N CYS A 770 17.17 -16.96 -24.03
CA CYS A 770 16.15 -15.97 -23.71
C CYS A 770 16.34 -15.55 -22.25
N SER A 771 16.34 -14.24 -21.97
CA SER A 771 16.44 -13.71 -20.62
C SER A 771 15.32 -12.70 -20.38
N ILE A 772 14.70 -12.79 -19.21
CA ILE A 772 13.68 -11.84 -18.75
C ILE A 772 14.37 -10.60 -18.12
N SER A 773 15.64 -10.72 -17.71
CA SER A 773 16.43 -9.58 -17.21
C SER A 773 17.04 -8.77 -18.36
N TRP A 774 16.87 -7.45 -18.28
CA TRP A 774 17.59 -6.48 -19.10
C TRP A 774 19.01 -6.31 -18.56
N VAL A 775 20.02 -6.57 -19.40
CA VAL A 775 21.46 -6.57 -19.07
C VAL A 775 22.17 -5.39 -19.75
#